data_AF-A0A387BDJ7-F1
#
_entry.id   AF-A0A387BDJ7-F1
#
_cell.length_a   1.000
_cell.length_b   1.000
_cell.length_c   1.000
_cell.angle_alpha   90.00
_cell.angle_beta   90.00
_cell.angle_gamma   90.00
#
_symmetry.space_group_name_H-M   'P 1'
#
loop_
_entity.id
_entity.type
_entity.pdbx_description
1 polymer ?
#
loop_
_entity_poly.entity_id
_entity_poly.type
_entity_poly.pdbx_seq_one_letter_code
_entity_poly.pdbx_strand_id
1 'polypeptide(L)'
;MAEKFSIKPHGSVPYHTGVAIPVFSLRTEHSSGVGQFSDLKHLADFTKKSGMDVIQLLPINDTTTFMDWRDSYPYRAISVFALHPIYLDIHAFLAQYTQAQKDELLEAEAELNQKEEIDYEKSLALKWKYAKIIYHKIAEKVKLTADYQTFYNSRKSWLEPYAAFSYLRDKNKTADFISWRGYPRYTTKTFGALSRDEKVAQELDIYIFIQYLLHTQLLDAVNYCHELGIAIKGDIAIGIAHDSVDAWTNPELFNLEMQAGAPPDVFAVNGQNWGFPTYNWDKMAQDGYAWWKERMIAMAEYFDAYRLDHVLGFFRIWEMPKGSVRGLLGQFSPALALTTEEIENTYGIPLRAWGVERFTQPFIKDWVIDEIFGRDNRDFIIQQYLQYNKYGNYILKTEFDTQKKVEVADLEDWVRDGLFTLHENVIFLPDHKNPELYHPRITLMSTISFREFGQAYQQRLEHLYNDYFYGRNYDFWKERAYEKLPAIKNSTSMLACGEDLGMVPDNVPDVMYHLEILRLIIERMPADDSFVNGLQYAPYLSVVTTSSHDTSPLRAWWEENREVTQRYYNEIMGWWGEAPYEATPEIIQEIIKRNLNSDAMMVILPLQDWLATDGNIRNKNAHAEQINIPSNPFHYWRYRLHLSLETLAKNNEFTEFLSDFIADSKRKTW
;
A
#
# COMPACT_ATOMS: atom_id res chain seq x y z
N MET A 1 19.51 19.82 -24.15
CA MET A 1 18.63 18.89 -23.42
C MET A 1 17.24 19.43 -23.58
N ALA A 2 16.31 18.68 -24.18
CA ALA A 2 14.91 19.05 -24.13
C ALA A 2 14.49 19.15 -22.66
N GLU A 3 13.65 20.13 -22.33
CA GLU A 3 13.12 20.27 -20.97
C GLU A 3 12.32 18.99 -20.66
N LYS A 4 12.71 18.26 -19.60
CA LYS A 4 12.00 17.03 -19.21
C LYS A 4 10.57 17.39 -18.84
N PHE A 5 9.60 16.64 -19.34
CA PHE A 5 8.19 16.81 -18.96
C PHE A 5 8.08 16.85 -17.43
N SER A 6 7.38 17.83 -16.88
CA SER A 6 7.21 17.96 -15.44
C SER A 6 5.96 18.74 -15.09
N ILE A 7 5.33 18.34 -13.99
CA ILE A 7 4.24 19.09 -13.36
C ILE A 7 4.77 19.76 -12.09
N LYS A 8 4.42 21.03 -11.88
CA LYS A 8 4.93 21.83 -10.76
C LYS A 8 3.79 22.61 -10.12
N PRO A 9 3.80 22.79 -8.79
CA PRO A 9 2.89 23.71 -8.14
C PRO A 9 2.99 25.10 -8.77
N HIS A 10 1.85 25.74 -9.01
CA HIS A 10 1.79 27.08 -9.60
C HIS A 10 2.48 27.19 -10.97
N GLY A 11 2.47 26.11 -11.76
CA GLY A 11 2.93 26.09 -13.15
C GLY A 11 2.03 26.89 -14.10
N SER A 12 2.31 26.83 -15.41
CA SER A 12 1.48 27.47 -16.45
C SER A 12 0.04 26.93 -16.47
N VAL A 13 -0.14 25.67 -16.08
CA VAL A 13 -1.44 25.04 -15.84
C VAL A 13 -1.60 24.92 -14.33
N PRO A 14 -2.51 25.69 -13.70
CA PRO A 14 -2.63 25.71 -12.24
C PRO A 14 -3.44 24.55 -11.68
N TYR A 15 -4.32 23.92 -12.48
CA TYR A 15 -5.20 22.85 -12.04
C TYR A 15 -5.16 21.68 -13.02
N HIS A 16 -5.11 20.47 -12.48
CA HIS A 16 -5.02 19.23 -13.24
C HIS A 16 -6.19 18.30 -12.94
N THR A 17 -6.60 17.54 -13.95
CA THR A 17 -7.66 16.54 -13.82
C THR A 17 -7.17 15.21 -14.37
N GLY A 18 -7.41 14.13 -13.64
CA GLY A 18 -6.87 12.84 -14.01
C GLY A 18 -7.74 11.65 -13.68
N VAL A 19 -7.22 10.50 -14.10
CA VAL A 19 -7.79 9.18 -13.87
C VAL A 19 -6.82 8.33 -13.06
N ALA A 20 -7.34 7.63 -12.05
CA ALA A 20 -6.62 6.62 -11.29
C ALA A 20 -7.07 5.22 -11.71
N ILE A 21 -6.13 4.36 -12.08
CA ILE A 21 -6.41 2.94 -12.39
C ILE A 21 -5.12 2.11 -12.26
N PRO A 22 -5.18 0.88 -11.69
CA PRO A 22 -4.02 -0.01 -11.69
C PRO A 22 -3.71 -0.51 -13.12
N VAL A 23 -2.42 -0.69 -13.45
CA VAL A 23 -2.03 -1.24 -14.77
C VAL A 23 -2.65 -2.62 -14.99
N PHE A 24 -2.68 -3.48 -13.97
CA PHE A 24 -3.24 -4.83 -14.10
C PHE A 24 -4.73 -4.82 -14.50
N SER A 25 -5.46 -3.77 -14.15
CA SER A 25 -6.90 -3.64 -14.42
C SER A 25 -7.22 -3.21 -15.84
N LEU A 26 -6.24 -2.74 -16.62
CA LEU A 26 -6.49 -2.29 -17.99
C LEU A 26 -6.98 -3.46 -18.86
N ARG A 27 -7.84 -3.12 -19.82
CA ARG A 27 -8.34 -4.05 -20.81
C ARG A 27 -8.17 -3.44 -22.19
N THR A 28 -7.49 -4.17 -23.06
CA THR A 28 -7.37 -3.90 -24.49
C THR A 28 -7.75 -5.15 -25.28
N GLU A 29 -8.02 -5.01 -26.57
CA GLU A 29 -8.37 -6.13 -27.46
C GLU A 29 -7.23 -7.17 -27.54
N HIS A 30 -6.00 -6.76 -27.25
CA HIS A 30 -4.78 -7.57 -27.37
C HIS A 30 -4.03 -7.76 -26.04
N SER A 31 -4.62 -7.37 -24.91
CA SER A 31 -4.07 -7.69 -23.58
C SER A 31 -3.98 -9.21 -23.39
N SER A 32 -2.97 -9.72 -22.69
CA SER A 32 -2.87 -11.18 -22.44
C SER A 32 -3.61 -11.58 -21.15
N GLY A 33 -4.88 -11.18 -21.00
CA GLY A 33 -5.71 -11.49 -19.81
C GLY A 33 -5.58 -10.52 -18.62
N VAL A 34 -4.59 -9.64 -18.68
CA VAL A 34 -4.22 -8.66 -17.65
C VAL A 34 -3.62 -7.44 -18.35
N GLY A 35 -3.86 -6.25 -17.80
CA GLY A 35 -3.28 -5.05 -18.38
C GLY A 35 -1.76 -5.02 -18.31
N GLN A 36 -1.15 -4.39 -19.30
CA GLN A 36 0.30 -4.38 -19.54
C GLN A 36 0.79 -2.99 -19.93
N PHE A 37 2.11 -2.75 -19.93
CA PHE A 37 2.63 -1.40 -20.08
C PHE A 37 2.27 -0.73 -21.40
N SER A 38 2.18 -1.48 -22.50
CA SER A 38 1.76 -0.94 -23.81
C SER A 38 0.31 -0.44 -23.82
N ASP A 39 -0.57 -1.00 -22.97
CA ASP A 39 -1.98 -0.59 -22.88
C ASP A 39 -2.13 0.85 -22.36
N LEU A 40 -1.12 1.37 -21.66
CA LEU A 40 -1.11 2.76 -21.20
C LEU A 40 -1.24 3.76 -22.36
N LYS A 41 -0.83 3.40 -23.58
CA LYS A 41 -1.02 4.26 -24.75
C LYS A 41 -2.50 4.44 -25.08
N HIS A 42 -3.29 3.37 -25.01
CA HIS A 42 -4.75 3.45 -25.20
C HIS A 42 -5.44 4.19 -24.05
N LEU A 43 -4.92 4.07 -22.83
CA LEU A 43 -5.41 4.87 -21.70
C LEU A 43 -5.07 6.36 -21.92
N ALA A 44 -3.90 6.68 -22.46
CA ALA A 44 -3.50 8.04 -22.78
C ALA A 44 -4.39 8.66 -23.86
N ASP A 45 -4.76 7.91 -24.90
CA ASP A 45 -5.74 8.34 -25.91
C ASP A 45 -7.08 8.72 -25.28
N PHE A 46 -7.63 7.84 -24.44
CA PHE A 46 -8.88 8.10 -23.72
C PHE A 46 -8.77 9.32 -22.79
N THR A 47 -7.68 9.40 -22.03
CA THR A 47 -7.40 10.49 -21.09
C THR A 47 -7.36 11.83 -21.80
N LYS A 48 -6.60 11.91 -22.91
CA LYS A 48 -6.48 13.13 -23.71
C LYS A 48 -7.83 13.57 -24.29
N LYS A 49 -8.56 12.63 -24.89
CA LYS A 49 -9.87 12.92 -25.50
C LYS A 49 -10.91 13.39 -24.49
N SER A 50 -10.80 12.94 -23.25
CA SER A 50 -11.71 13.30 -22.17
C SER A 50 -11.33 14.62 -21.47
N GLY A 51 -10.34 15.37 -21.97
CA GLY A 51 -9.91 16.64 -21.39
C GLY A 51 -9.06 16.53 -20.12
N MET A 52 -8.53 15.33 -19.82
CA MET A 52 -7.67 15.06 -18.67
C MET A 52 -6.18 15.10 -19.05
N ASP A 53 -5.33 15.35 -18.06
CA ASP A 53 -3.88 15.53 -18.24
C ASP A 53 -3.02 14.78 -17.21
N VAL A 54 -3.62 13.92 -16.38
CA VAL A 54 -2.90 13.07 -15.42
C VAL A 54 -3.42 11.64 -15.42
N ILE A 55 -2.51 10.67 -15.43
CA ILE A 55 -2.80 9.25 -15.17
C ILE A 55 -2.11 8.86 -13.87
N GLN A 56 -2.86 8.34 -12.90
CA GLN A 56 -2.32 7.77 -11.66
C GLN A 56 -2.37 6.24 -11.71
N LEU A 57 -1.24 5.62 -11.39
CA LEU A 57 -1.07 4.16 -11.33
C LEU A 57 -0.82 3.71 -9.89
N LEU A 58 -1.15 2.44 -9.60
CA LEU A 58 -0.69 1.75 -8.38
C LEU A 58 0.78 1.31 -8.54
N PRO A 59 1.44 0.78 -7.49
CA PRO A 59 2.81 0.28 -7.63
C PRO A 59 2.93 -0.79 -8.72
N ILE A 60 4.00 -0.68 -9.52
CA ILE A 60 4.27 -1.55 -10.68
C ILE A 60 5.44 -2.51 -10.45
N ASN A 61 5.94 -2.55 -9.22
CA ASN A 61 7.10 -3.33 -8.83
C ASN A 61 6.80 -4.83 -8.73
N ASP A 62 7.83 -5.65 -8.89
CA ASP A 62 7.70 -7.10 -8.77
C ASP A 62 7.36 -7.51 -7.33
N THR A 63 6.33 -8.34 -7.18
CA THR A 63 5.80 -8.87 -5.92
C THR A 63 5.90 -10.40 -5.85
N THR A 64 6.50 -11.03 -6.88
CA THR A 64 6.51 -12.48 -7.07
C THR A 64 7.25 -13.20 -5.94
N THR A 65 6.51 -13.78 -5.00
CA THR A 65 7.03 -14.56 -3.86
C THR A 65 6.62 -16.02 -3.98
N PHE A 66 5.33 -16.25 -4.26
CA PHE A 66 4.68 -17.56 -4.21
C PHE A 66 4.47 -18.18 -5.61
N MET A 67 4.56 -17.36 -6.67
CA MET A 67 4.21 -17.72 -8.04
C MET A 67 2.72 -18.07 -8.19
N ASP A 68 1.85 -17.46 -7.39
CA ASP A 68 0.39 -17.61 -7.43
C ASP A 68 -0.34 -16.29 -7.12
N TRP A 69 -1.67 -16.34 -7.05
CA TRP A 69 -2.52 -15.16 -6.84
C TRP A 69 -2.16 -14.31 -5.61
N ARG A 70 -1.48 -14.87 -4.60
CA ARG A 70 -1.07 -14.11 -3.41
C ARG A 70 -0.05 -13.02 -3.72
N ASP A 71 0.61 -13.13 -4.87
CA ASP A 71 1.52 -12.12 -5.39
C ASP A 71 0.79 -10.95 -6.07
N SER A 72 -0.54 -11.02 -6.24
CA SER A 72 -1.32 -9.94 -6.86
C SER A 72 -1.33 -8.63 -6.05
N TYR A 73 -0.95 -8.65 -4.77
CA TYR A 73 -0.92 -7.48 -3.89
C TYR A 73 0.23 -6.51 -4.23
N PRO A 74 -0.04 -5.34 -4.85
CA PRO A 74 1.02 -4.48 -5.42
C PRO A 74 1.93 -3.81 -4.40
N TYR A 75 1.52 -3.73 -3.12
CA TYR A 75 2.31 -3.06 -2.08
C TYR A 75 3.32 -3.98 -1.38
N ARG A 76 3.31 -5.29 -1.69
CA ARG A 76 4.29 -6.25 -1.16
C ARG A 76 5.43 -6.48 -2.15
N ALA A 77 6.14 -5.41 -2.48
CA ALA A 77 7.26 -5.48 -3.43
C ALA A 77 8.40 -6.36 -2.90
N ILE A 78 8.84 -7.33 -3.70
CA ILE A 78 10.07 -8.09 -3.46
C ILE A 78 11.31 -7.32 -3.95
N SER A 79 11.13 -6.27 -4.74
CA SER A 79 12.17 -5.31 -5.10
C SER A 79 11.54 -3.95 -5.35
N VAL A 80 12.08 -2.89 -4.74
CA VAL A 80 11.63 -1.51 -5.03
C VAL A 80 12.08 -0.98 -6.40
N PHE A 81 12.90 -1.74 -7.12
CA PHE A 81 13.47 -1.36 -8.43
C PHE A 81 12.89 -2.18 -9.59
N ALA A 82 12.76 -3.50 -9.40
CA ALA A 82 12.34 -4.39 -10.47
C ALA A 82 10.87 -4.16 -10.84
N LEU A 83 10.59 -4.14 -12.15
CA LEU A 83 9.24 -4.06 -12.71
C LEU A 83 8.61 -5.46 -12.69
N HIS A 84 7.31 -5.55 -12.41
CA HIS A 84 6.64 -6.85 -12.35
C HIS A 84 6.56 -7.51 -13.74
N PRO A 85 7.01 -8.78 -13.90
CA PRO A 85 6.91 -9.51 -15.17
C PRO A 85 5.49 -9.68 -15.74
N ILE A 86 4.45 -9.51 -14.93
CA ILE A 86 3.06 -9.59 -15.39
C ILE A 86 2.70 -8.46 -16.36
N TYR A 87 3.43 -7.34 -16.34
CA TYR A 87 3.19 -6.20 -17.22
C TYR A 87 3.89 -6.29 -18.58
N LEU A 88 4.61 -7.39 -18.85
CA LEU A 88 5.29 -7.60 -20.14
C LEU A 88 4.26 -7.83 -21.24
N ASP A 89 4.27 -6.98 -22.27
CA ASP A 89 3.50 -7.19 -23.48
C ASP A 89 4.20 -8.22 -24.38
N ILE A 90 3.68 -9.45 -24.36
CA ILE A 90 4.17 -10.55 -25.20
C ILE A 90 3.59 -10.47 -26.63
N HIS A 91 2.44 -9.82 -26.80
CA HIS A 91 1.79 -9.62 -28.10
C HIS A 91 2.65 -8.75 -29.03
N ALA A 92 3.36 -7.76 -28.47
CA ALA A 92 4.32 -6.93 -29.20
C ALA A 92 5.39 -7.74 -29.98
N PHE A 93 5.61 -9.01 -29.63
CA PHE A 93 6.61 -9.87 -30.26
C PHE A 93 6.02 -10.88 -31.25
N LEU A 94 4.76 -10.73 -31.67
CA LEU A 94 4.11 -11.62 -32.65
C LEU A 94 5.00 -11.91 -33.87
N ALA A 95 5.64 -10.90 -34.45
CA ALA A 95 6.54 -11.06 -35.61
C ALA A 95 7.72 -12.02 -35.35
N GLN A 96 8.09 -12.23 -34.09
CA GLN A 96 9.15 -13.14 -33.67
C GLN A 96 8.63 -14.55 -33.38
N TYR A 97 7.33 -14.85 -33.42
CA TYR A 97 6.83 -16.20 -33.15
C TYR A 97 6.68 -17.04 -34.42
N THR A 98 6.81 -18.36 -34.29
CA THR A 98 6.40 -19.28 -35.35
C THR A 98 4.87 -19.24 -35.50
N GLN A 99 4.32 -19.71 -36.63
CA GLN A 99 2.86 -19.68 -36.81
C GLN A 99 2.13 -20.45 -35.70
N ALA A 100 2.61 -21.65 -35.34
CA ALA A 100 2.02 -22.44 -34.25
C ALA A 100 2.06 -21.70 -32.89
N GLN A 101 3.16 -21.00 -32.58
CA GLN A 101 3.26 -20.20 -31.35
C GLN A 101 2.31 -18.99 -31.36
N LYS A 102 2.09 -18.37 -32.53
CA LYS A 102 1.11 -17.28 -32.67
C LYS A 102 -0.30 -17.79 -32.46
N ASP A 103 -0.67 -18.88 -33.11
CA ASP A 103 -2.02 -19.45 -33.02
C ASP A 103 -2.34 -19.83 -31.56
N GLU A 104 -1.39 -20.48 -30.88
CA GLU A 104 -1.51 -20.82 -29.46
C GLU A 104 -1.59 -19.57 -28.56
N LEU A 105 -0.84 -18.51 -28.86
CA LEU A 105 -0.88 -17.26 -28.10
C LEU A 105 -2.25 -16.61 -28.23
N LEU A 106 -2.72 -16.42 -29.46
CA LEU A 106 -3.97 -15.74 -29.75
C LEU A 106 -5.18 -16.50 -29.20
N GLU A 107 -5.14 -17.83 -29.19
CA GLU A 107 -6.17 -18.65 -28.54
C GLU A 107 -6.19 -18.43 -27.02
N ALA A 108 -5.02 -18.45 -26.37
CA ALA A 108 -4.91 -18.21 -24.94
C ALA A 108 -5.30 -16.77 -24.55
N GLU A 109 -4.88 -15.77 -25.33
CA GLU A 109 -5.27 -14.37 -25.13
C GLU A 109 -6.78 -14.20 -25.29
N ALA A 110 -7.40 -14.84 -26.29
CA ALA A 110 -8.85 -14.82 -26.47
C ALA A 110 -9.60 -15.44 -25.28
N GLU A 111 -9.15 -16.58 -24.75
CA GLU A 111 -9.74 -17.20 -23.55
C GLU A 111 -9.63 -16.27 -22.33
N LEU A 112 -8.43 -15.78 -22.05
CA LEU A 112 -8.20 -14.94 -20.87
C LEU A 112 -8.91 -13.58 -20.99
N ASN A 113 -8.97 -13.01 -22.19
CA ASN A 113 -9.63 -11.72 -22.41
C ASN A 113 -11.14 -11.77 -22.23
N GLN A 114 -11.78 -12.93 -22.39
CA GLN A 114 -13.21 -13.07 -22.13
C GLN A 114 -13.56 -13.03 -20.63
N LYS A 115 -12.59 -13.21 -19.73
CA LYS A 115 -12.85 -13.23 -18.29
C LYS A 115 -13.23 -11.85 -17.76
N GLU A 116 -14.19 -11.85 -16.83
CA GLU A 116 -14.64 -10.64 -16.12
C GLU A 116 -13.55 -10.15 -15.14
N GLU A 117 -12.94 -11.07 -14.40
CA GLU A 117 -11.83 -10.82 -13.48
C GLU A 117 -10.52 -11.39 -14.03
N ILE A 118 -9.39 -10.90 -13.51
CA ILE A 118 -8.05 -11.38 -13.89
C ILE A 118 -7.85 -12.82 -13.39
N ASP A 119 -7.40 -13.69 -14.28
CA ASP A 119 -6.82 -15.00 -13.93
C ASP A 119 -5.30 -14.84 -13.83
N TYR A 120 -4.82 -14.49 -12.63
CA TYR A 120 -3.44 -14.07 -12.40
C TYR A 120 -2.45 -15.18 -12.76
N GLU A 121 -2.70 -16.40 -12.28
CA GLU A 121 -1.80 -17.53 -12.47
C GLU A 121 -1.67 -17.92 -13.94
N LYS A 122 -2.79 -18.01 -14.69
CA LYS A 122 -2.73 -18.31 -16.11
C LYS A 122 -2.05 -17.19 -16.90
N SER A 123 -2.34 -15.93 -16.59
CA SER A 123 -1.73 -14.78 -17.27
C SER A 123 -0.22 -14.72 -17.02
N LEU A 124 0.21 -14.93 -15.78
CA LEU A 124 1.62 -14.97 -15.40
C LEU A 124 2.35 -16.15 -16.06
N ALA A 125 1.75 -17.35 -16.07
CA ALA A 125 2.32 -18.52 -16.71
C ALA A 125 2.47 -18.33 -18.24
N LEU A 126 1.46 -17.75 -18.89
CA LEU A 126 1.50 -17.42 -20.32
C LEU A 126 2.64 -16.44 -20.62
N LYS A 127 2.75 -15.35 -19.85
CA LYS A 127 3.83 -14.35 -20.02
C LYS A 127 5.22 -14.96 -19.83
N TRP A 128 5.42 -15.78 -18.80
CA TRP A 128 6.70 -16.47 -18.60
C TRP A 128 7.05 -17.44 -19.72
N LYS A 129 6.07 -18.18 -20.26
CA LYS A 129 6.28 -19.08 -21.40
C LYS A 129 6.78 -18.31 -22.61
N TYR A 130 6.08 -17.23 -22.99
CA TYR A 130 6.43 -16.46 -24.18
C TYR A 130 7.68 -15.59 -23.98
N ALA A 131 7.95 -15.10 -22.78
CA ALA A 131 9.20 -14.43 -22.44
C ALA A 131 10.43 -15.33 -22.65
N LYS A 132 10.35 -16.61 -22.26
CA LYS A 132 11.40 -17.61 -22.52
C LYS A 132 11.63 -17.82 -24.02
N ILE A 133 10.56 -17.87 -24.81
CA ILE A 133 10.65 -18.00 -26.28
C ILE A 133 11.34 -16.77 -26.89
N ILE A 134 10.94 -15.56 -26.49
CA ILE A 134 11.56 -14.31 -26.97
C ILE A 134 13.04 -14.30 -26.61
N TYR A 135 13.37 -14.62 -25.35
CA TYR A 135 14.74 -14.66 -24.85
C TYR A 135 15.64 -15.52 -25.75
N HIS A 136 15.26 -16.78 -25.99
CA HIS A 136 16.05 -17.67 -26.86
C HIS A 136 16.15 -17.21 -28.31
N LYS A 137 15.21 -16.38 -28.78
CA LYS A 137 15.18 -15.97 -30.19
C LYS A 137 15.95 -14.69 -30.48
N ILE A 138 15.89 -13.70 -29.58
CA ILE A 138 16.42 -12.36 -29.86
C ILE A 138 17.45 -11.87 -28.85
N ALA A 139 17.60 -12.50 -27.67
CA ALA A 139 18.42 -11.92 -26.61
C ALA A 139 19.89 -11.76 -27.01
N GLU A 140 20.48 -12.72 -27.73
CA GLU A 140 21.87 -12.60 -28.21
C GLU A 140 22.09 -11.32 -29.04
N LYS A 141 21.14 -10.99 -29.94
CA LYS A 141 21.23 -9.78 -30.77
C LYS A 141 20.97 -8.52 -29.97
N VAL A 142 19.93 -8.53 -29.13
CA VAL A 142 19.54 -7.37 -28.31
C VAL A 142 20.65 -7.00 -27.34
N LYS A 143 21.32 -7.99 -26.72
CA LYS A 143 22.43 -7.75 -25.80
C LYS A 143 23.62 -7.04 -26.43
N LEU A 144 23.80 -7.15 -27.74
CA LEU A 144 24.88 -6.46 -28.46
C LEU A 144 24.55 -4.99 -28.76
N THR A 145 23.32 -4.55 -28.52
CA THR A 145 22.91 -3.15 -28.74
C THR A 145 23.46 -2.23 -27.65
N ALA A 146 23.71 -0.97 -28.01
CA ALA A 146 24.16 0.04 -27.07
C ALA A 146 23.14 0.32 -25.95
N ASP A 147 21.85 0.24 -26.27
CA ASP A 147 20.76 0.50 -25.33
C ASP A 147 20.73 -0.57 -24.23
N TYR A 148 20.82 -1.86 -24.59
CA TYR A 148 20.91 -2.93 -23.61
C TYR A 148 22.15 -2.81 -22.73
N GLN A 149 23.32 -2.55 -23.33
CA GLN A 149 24.57 -2.40 -22.57
C GLN A 149 24.51 -1.21 -21.61
N THR A 150 23.88 -0.10 -22.02
CA THR A 150 23.67 1.06 -21.17
C THR A 150 22.71 0.73 -20.03
N PHE A 151 21.59 0.06 -20.32
CA PHE A 151 20.62 -0.41 -19.34
C PHE A 151 21.28 -1.30 -18.28
N TYR A 152 21.98 -2.35 -18.71
CA TYR A 152 22.64 -3.30 -17.83
C TYR A 152 23.69 -2.61 -16.95
N ASN A 153 24.62 -1.87 -17.55
CA ASN A 153 25.75 -1.31 -16.82
C ASN A 153 25.35 -0.25 -15.78
N SER A 154 24.30 0.53 -16.06
CA SER A 154 23.79 1.54 -15.13
C SER A 154 22.94 0.98 -13.99
N ARG A 155 22.44 -0.25 -14.11
CA ARG A 155 21.50 -0.87 -13.15
C ARG A 155 21.98 -2.17 -12.53
N LYS A 156 23.19 -2.65 -12.89
CA LYS A 156 23.75 -3.92 -12.40
C LYS A 156 23.76 -4.05 -10.87
N SER A 157 23.85 -2.94 -10.13
CA SER A 157 23.86 -2.93 -8.66
C SER A 157 22.61 -3.57 -8.05
N TRP A 158 21.44 -3.40 -8.66
CA TRP A 158 20.18 -4.01 -8.23
C TRP A 158 19.72 -5.14 -9.15
N LEU A 159 20.05 -5.10 -10.46
CA LEU A 159 19.67 -6.15 -11.42
C LEU A 159 20.30 -7.51 -11.12
N GLU A 160 21.60 -7.54 -10.79
CA GLU A 160 22.30 -8.79 -10.48
C GLU A 160 21.76 -9.46 -9.20
N PRO A 161 21.57 -8.73 -8.07
CA PRO A 161 20.87 -9.29 -6.91
C PRO A 161 19.44 -9.74 -7.21
N TYR A 162 18.66 -8.98 -7.98
CA TYR A 162 17.28 -9.36 -8.34
C TYR A 162 17.24 -10.67 -9.14
N ALA A 163 18.12 -10.83 -10.12
CA ALA A 163 18.22 -12.06 -10.91
C ALA A 163 18.66 -13.25 -10.03
N ALA A 164 19.66 -13.05 -9.17
CA ALA A 164 20.14 -14.09 -8.24
C ALA A 164 19.04 -14.50 -7.25
N PHE A 165 18.32 -13.53 -6.69
CA PHE A 165 17.20 -13.76 -5.79
C PHE A 165 16.09 -14.56 -6.48
N SER A 166 15.67 -14.13 -7.67
CA SER A 166 14.57 -14.78 -8.40
C SER A 166 14.90 -16.21 -8.79
N TYR A 167 16.15 -16.46 -9.23
CA TYR A 167 16.65 -17.81 -9.48
C TYR A 167 16.65 -18.68 -8.20
N LEU A 168 17.17 -18.15 -7.09
CA LEU A 168 17.23 -18.90 -5.82
C LEU A 168 15.84 -19.15 -5.24
N ARG A 169 14.92 -18.20 -5.34
CA ARG A 169 13.50 -18.35 -4.96
C ARG A 169 12.88 -19.52 -5.70
N ASP A 170 12.98 -19.53 -7.03
CA ASP A 170 12.38 -20.58 -7.86
C ASP A 170 13.01 -21.95 -7.61
N LYS A 171 14.34 -21.99 -7.50
CA LYS A 171 15.09 -23.23 -7.22
C LYS A 171 14.71 -23.84 -5.89
N ASN A 172 14.57 -23.03 -4.84
CA ASN A 172 14.25 -23.49 -3.49
C ASN A 172 12.74 -23.55 -3.23
N LYS A 173 11.91 -23.02 -4.14
CA LYS A 173 10.44 -22.89 -4.01
C LYS A 173 10.02 -22.10 -2.77
N THR A 174 10.83 -21.13 -2.38
CA THR A 174 10.57 -20.24 -1.24
C THR A 174 11.39 -18.97 -1.36
N ALA A 175 10.79 -17.83 -1.02
CA ALA A 175 11.47 -16.54 -0.90
C ALA A 175 12.20 -16.35 0.44
N ASP A 176 11.98 -17.26 1.41
CA ASP A 176 12.70 -17.25 2.69
C ASP A 176 14.19 -17.54 2.47
N PHE A 177 14.95 -16.47 2.29
CA PHE A 177 16.37 -16.54 1.98
C PHE A 177 17.21 -17.11 3.12
N ILE A 178 16.71 -17.12 4.36
CA ILE A 178 17.41 -17.74 5.50
C ILE A 178 17.53 -19.25 5.28
N SER A 179 16.56 -19.85 4.59
CA SER A 179 16.55 -21.28 4.26
C SER A 179 17.50 -21.67 3.11
N TRP A 180 18.02 -20.69 2.35
CA TRP A 180 18.84 -20.94 1.16
C TRP A 180 20.27 -21.34 1.54
N ARG A 181 20.58 -22.63 1.40
CA ARG A 181 21.91 -23.17 1.69
C ARG A 181 22.99 -22.46 0.89
N GLY A 182 23.95 -21.85 1.60
CA GLY A 182 25.10 -21.15 1.04
C GLY A 182 24.85 -19.69 0.65
N TYR A 183 23.60 -19.22 0.69
CA TYR A 183 23.23 -17.85 0.31
C TYR A 183 22.24 -17.17 1.27
N PRO A 184 22.40 -17.29 2.61
CA PRO A 184 21.49 -16.65 3.57
C PRO A 184 21.54 -15.11 3.54
N ARG A 185 22.57 -14.54 2.90
CA ARG A 185 22.73 -13.10 2.65
C ARG A 185 23.39 -12.88 1.29
N TYR A 186 23.03 -11.82 0.60
CA TYR A 186 23.69 -11.44 -0.65
C TYR A 186 25.10 -10.90 -0.41
N THR A 187 26.00 -11.16 -1.35
CA THR A 187 27.30 -10.49 -1.45
C THR A 187 27.56 -10.14 -2.91
N THR A 188 28.44 -9.19 -3.18
CA THR A 188 28.84 -8.83 -4.56
C THR A 188 29.46 -10.00 -5.34
N LYS A 189 29.83 -11.10 -4.67
CA LYS A 189 30.34 -12.33 -5.31
C LYS A 189 29.24 -13.33 -5.66
N THR A 190 28.02 -13.17 -5.11
CA THR A 190 26.93 -14.15 -5.22
C THR A 190 26.53 -14.37 -6.67
N PHE A 191 26.22 -13.30 -7.42
CA PHE A 191 25.87 -13.40 -8.83
C PHE A 191 26.98 -14.07 -9.65
N GLY A 192 28.22 -13.57 -9.54
CA GLY A 192 29.37 -14.15 -10.25
C GLY A 192 29.71 -15.59 -9.86
N ALA A 193 29.33 -16.06 -8.65
CA ALA A 193 29.49 -17.45 -8.25
C ALA A 193 28.43 -18.36 -8.88
N LEU A 194 27.17 -17.90 -8.93
CA LEU A 194 26.07 -18.62 -9.59
C LEU A 194 26.29 -18.71 -11.10
N SER A 195 26.73 -17.62 -11.73
CA SER A 195 26.96 -17.53 -13.18
C SER A 195 28.16 -18.35 -13.70
N ARG A 196 28.85 -19.12 -12.85
CA ARG A 196 29.92 -20.05 -13.28
C ARG A 196 29.37 -21.30 -13.95
N ASP A 197 28.17 -21.72 -13.55
CA ASP A 197 27.44 -22.78 -14.24
C ASP A 197 26.69 -22.13 -15.42
N GLU A 198 26.97 -22.58 -16.64
CA GLU A 198 26.43 -22.00 -17.87
C GLU A 198 24.89 -22.07 -17.92
N LYS A 199 24.28 -23.13 -17.38
CA LYS A 199 22.81 -23.27 -17.33
C LYS A 199 22.24 -22.26 -16.36
N VAL A 200 22.86 -22.10 -15.19
CA VAL A 200 22.45 -21.11 -14.19
C VAL A 200 22.65 -19.70 -14.72
N ALA A 201 23.75 -19.42 -15.42
CA ALA A 201 24.00 -18.12 -16.04
C ALA A 201 22.88 -17.76 -17.04
N GLN A 202 22.40 -18.72 -17.82
CA GLN A 202 21.27 -18.53 -18.73
C GLN A 202 19.95 -18.25 -17.98
N GLU A 203 19.70 -18.95 -16.87
CA GLU A 203 18.53 -18.74 -16.00
C GLU A 203 18.57 -17.44 -15.19
N LEU A 204 19.75 -16.91 -14.89
CA LEU A 204 19.89 -15.57 -14.30
C LEU A 204 19.64 -14.49 -15.35
N ASP A 205 20.19 -14.70 -16.54
CA ASP A 205 20.17 -13.71 -17.59
C ASP A 205 18.75 -13.46 -18.15
N ILE A 206 17.89 -14.48 -18.20
CA ILE A 206 16.49 -14.29 -18.60
C ILE A 206 15.76 -13.25 -17.73
N TYR A 207 16.03 -13.22 -16.41
CA TYR A 207 15.45 -12.21 -15.52
C TYR A 207 15.90 -10.80 -15.89
N ILE A 208 17.19 -10.62 -16.15
CA ILE A 208 17.76 -9.34 -16.58
C ILE A 208 17.16 -8.90 -17.93
N PHE A 209 17.05 -9.85 -18.86
CA PHE A 209 16.51 -9.59 -20.19
C PHE A 209 15.02 -9.18 -20.12
N ILE A 210 14.23 -9.83 -19.28
CA ILE A 210 12.82 -9.44 -19.07
C ILE A 210 12.72 -8.04 -18.47
N GLN A 211 13.56 -7.69 -17.49
CA GLN A 211 13.60 -6.32 -16.94
C GLN A 211 13.95 -5.28 -18.02
N TYR A 212 14.84 -5.60 -18.97
CA TYR A 212 15.11 -4.73 -20.11
C TYR A 212 13.87 -4.55 -21.01
N LEU A 213 13.16 -5.63 -21.35
CA LEU A 213 11.94 -5.52 -22.17
C LEU A 213 10.82 -4.72 -21.48
N LEU A 214 10.64 -4.93 -20.17
CA LEU A 214 9.69 -4.16 -19.36
C LEU A 214 10.06 -2.67 -19.34
N HIS A 215 11.34 -2.35 -19.14
CA HIS A 215 11.86 -0.99 -19.15
C HIS A 215 11.59 -0.30 -20.48
N THR A 216 11.87 -0.95 -21.61
CA THR A 216 11.66 -0.34 -22.92
C THR A 216 10.19 -0.14 -23.23
N GLN A 217 9.31 -1.10 -22.89
CA GLN A 217 7.87 -0.98 -23.09
C GLN A 217 7.25 0.11 -22.22
N LEU A 218 7.65 0.20 -20.95
CA LEU A 218 7.17 1.25 -20.06
C LEU A 218 7.65 2.63 -20.51
N LEU A 219 8.93 2.77 -20.84
CA LEU A 219 9.47 4.06 -21.31
C LEU A 219 8.81 4.53 -22.60
N ASP A 220 8.54 3.62 -23.54
CA ASP A 220 7.81 3.91 -24.78
C ASP A 220 6.36 4.38 -24.50
N ALA A 221 5.67 3.76 -23.55
CA ALA A 221 4.34 4.21 -23.13
C ALA A 221 4.35 5.55 -22.39
N VAL A 222 5.32 5.78 -21.51
CA VAL A 222 5.52 7.05 -20.78
C VAL A 222 5.79 8.19 -21.76
N ASN A 223 6.70 8.00 -22.71
CA ASN A 223 7.01 9.00 -23.73
C ASN A 223 5.77 9.34 -24.56
N TYR A 224 4.95 8.36 -24.91
CA TYR A 224 3.69 8.59 -25.61
C TYR A 224 2.69 9.43 -24.79
N CYS A 225 2.60 9.18 -23.47
CA CYS A 225 1.80 10.03 -22.58
C CYS A 225 2.31 11.48 -22.59
N HIS A 226 3.64 11.68 -22.51
CA HIS A 226 4.26 13.00 -22.56
C HIS A 226 4.03 13.72 -23.90
N GLU A 227 4.04 13.01 -25.03
CA GLU A 227 3.69 13.56 -26.36
C GLU A 227 2.25 14.11 -26.40
N LEU A 228 1.33 13.51 -25.64
CA LEU A 228 -0.05 13.97 -25.49
C LEU A 228 -0.22 15.06 -24.41
N GLY A 229 0.84 15.39 -23.68
CA GLY A 229 0.83 16.34 -22.58
C GLY A 229 0.27 15.77 -21.27
N ILE A 230 0.30 14.44 -21.10
CA ILE A 230 -0.22 13.74 -19.93
C ILE A 230 0.90 13.40 -18.97
N ALA A 231 0.75 13.78 -17.71
CA ALA A 231 1.66 13.39 -16.63
C ALA A 231 1.33 11.99 -16.09
N ILE A 232 2.36 11.23 -15.73
CA ILE A 232 2.18 9.96 -15.03
C ILE A 232 2.55 10.11 -13.56
N LYS A 233 1.56 9.85 -12.70
CA LYS A 233 1.69 9.83 -11.25
C LYS A 233 1.79 8.38 -10.76
N GLY A 234 2.98 7.98 -10.32
CA GLY A 234 3.21 6.66 -9.72
C GLY A 234 2.72 6.56 -8.27
N ASP A 235 2.95 5.41 -7.67
CA ASP A 235 2.68 5.14 -6.25
C ASP A 235 3.86 4.39 -5.63
N ILE A 236 4.23 4.77 -4.41
CA ILE A 236 5.37 4.26 -3.66
C ILE A 236 4.84 3.54 -2.44
N ALA A 237 4.88 2.21 -2.45
CA ALA A 237 4.63 1.43 -1.25
C ALA A 237 5.58 1.86 -0.11
N ILE A 238 5.05 2.10 1.08
CA ILE A 238 5.86 2.51 2.24
C ILE A 238 6.83 1.42 2.70
N GLY A 239 6.52 0.16 2.43
CA GLY A 239 7.30 -0.99 2.90
C GLY A 239 7.94 -1.80 1.78
N ILE A 240 8.65 -2.85 2.19
CA ILE A 240 9.13 -3.93 1.33
C ILE A 240 8.62 -5.25 1.91
N ALA A 241 8.57 -6.31 1.11
CA ALA A 241 8.38 -7.65 1.65
C ALA A 241 9.55 -8.01 2.61
N HIS A 242 9.26 -8.74 3.70
CA HIS A 242 10.29 -9.22 4.63
C HIS A 242 11.32 -10.10 3.92
N ASP A 243 10.82 -10.94 3.02
CA ASP A 243 11.50 -11.87 2.14
C ASP A 243 11.80 -11.25 0.77
N SER A 244 12.30 -10.01 0.74
CA SER A 244 12.63 -9.26 -0.50
C SER A 244 14.12 -9.28 -0.85
N VAL A 245 14.42 -8.90 -2.09
CA VAL A 245 15.78 -8.59 -2.56
C VAL A 245 16.41 -7.50 -1.69
N ASP A 246 15.63 -6.47 -1.34
CA ASP A 246 16.09 -5.34 -0.53
C ASP A 246 16.52 -5.78 0.88
N ALA A 247 15.70 -6.62 1.55
CA ALA A 247 16.04 -7.19 2.85
C ALA A 247 17.21 -8.19 2.77
N TRP A 248 17.32 -8.95 1.69
CA TRP A 248 18.41 -9.92 1.48
C TRP A 248 19.77 -9.25 1.22
N THR A 249 19.75 -8.09 0.56
CA THR A 249 20.96 -7.34 0.17
C THR A 249 21.41 -6.36 1.26
N ASN A 250 20.48 -5.66 1.89
CA ASN A 250 20.76 -4.60 2.85
C ASN A 250 19.97 -4.78 4.17
N PRO A 251 20.06 -5.94 4.86
CA PRO A 251 19.23 -6.23 6.03
C PRO A 251 19.39 -5.20 7.16
N GLU A 252 20.56 -4.55 7.29
CA GLU A 252 20.81 -3.52 8.30
C GLU A 252 19.96 -2.25 8.15
N LEU A 253 19.38 -2.02 6.97
CA LEU A 253 18.50 -0.88 6.71
C LEU A 253 17.08 -1.12 7.24
N PHE A 254 16.78 -2.31 7.76
CA PHE A 254 15.44 -2.72 8.17
C PHE A 254 15.48 -3.38 9.56
N ASN A 255 14.44 -3.16 10.37
CA ASN A 255 14.25 -3.88 11.62
C ASN A 255 13.44 -5.15 11.35
N LEU A 256 14.11 -6.23 10.94
CA LEU A 256 13.47 -7.48 10.49
C LEU A 256 12.73 -8.27 11.59
N GLU A 257 12.91 -7.91 12.87
CA GLU A 257 12.16 -8.47 14.00
C GLU A 257 10.89 -7.66 14.34
N MET A 258 10.65 -6.58 13.59
CA MET A 258 9.49 -5.70 13.71
C MET A 258 8.61 -5.81 12.47
N GLN A 259 7.34 -5.47 12.63
CA GLN A 259 6.32 -5.45 11.59
C GLN A 259 5.59 -4.10 11.64
N ALA A 260 5.45 -3.45 10.49
CA ALA A 260 4.68 -2.24 10.32
C ALA A 260 3.18 -2.56 10.27
N GLY A 261 2.36 -1.60 10.70
CA GLY A 261 0.92 -1.70 10.66
C GLY A 261 0.22 -0.38 10.93
N ALA A 262 -1.00 -0.48 11.43
CA ALA A 262 -1.78 0.67 11.89
C ALA A 262 -2.41 0.37 13.27
N PRO A 263 -2.54 1.39 14.14
CA PRO A 263 -3.35 1.27 15.34
C PRO A 263 -4.83 1.03 14.97
N PRO A 264 -5.68 0.64 15.95
CA PRO A 264 -7.12 0.56 15.74
C PRO A 264 -7.75 1.84 15.22
N ASP A 265 -8.72 1.67 14.33
CA ASP A 265 -9.62 2.73 13.85
C ASP A 265 -11.06 2.19 13.73
N VAL A 266 -11.96 3.02 13.18
CA VAL A 266 -13.38 2.67 13.00
C VAL A 266 -13.62 1.54 12.00
N PHE A 267 -12.68 1.28 11.10
CA PHE A 267 -12.76 0.24 10.06
C PHE A 267 -12.05 -1.06 10.50
N ALA A 268 -11.03 -0.96 11.34
CA ALA A 268 -10.22 -2.06 11.86
C ALA A 268 -10.05 -1.93 13.39
N VAL A 269 -11.04 -2.40 14.15
CA VAL A 269 -11.08 -2.30 15.63
C VAL A 269 -9.90 -2.98 16.35
N ASN A 270 -9.25 -3.95 15.69
CA ASN A 270 -8.07 -4.65 16.22
C ASN A 270 -6.76 -4.07 15.66
N GLY A 271 -6.81 -2.96 14.94
CA GLY A 271 -5.71 -2.43 14.14
C GLY A 271 -5.35 -3.37 12.98
N GLN A 272 -4.28 -3.02 12.27
CA GLN A 272 -3.82 -3.76 11.10
C GLN A 272 -2.36 -4.16 11.25
N ASN A 273 -2.02 -5.36 10.78
CA ASN A 273 -0.64 -5.80 10.64
C ASN A 273 -0.35 -6.02 9.16
N TRP A 274 0.49 -5.16 8.58
CA TRP A 274 0.85 -5.23 7.17
C TRP A 274 2.01 -6.21 6.91
N GLY A 275 2.72 -6.63 7.97
CA GLY A 275 3.79 -7.63 7.90
C GLY A 275 5.11 -7.16 7.30
N PHE A 276 5.22 -5.88 6.91
CA PHE A 276 6.47 -5.31 6.38
C PHE A 276 7.46 -4.99 7.50
N PRO A 277 8.78 -5.17 7.32
CA PRO A 277 9.74 -4.67 8.30
C PRO A 277 9.74 -3.15 8.34
N THR A 278 10.03 -2.57 9.50
CA THR A 278 10.20 -1.12 9.65
C THR A 278 11.59 -0.68 9.22
N TYR A 279 11.76 0.60 8.87
CA TYR A 279 13.07 1.13 8.48
C TYR A 279 13.98 1.37 9.69
N ASN A 280 15.26 1.03 9.54
CA ASN A 280 16.31 1.50 10.43
C ASN A 280 16.77 2.89 9.96
N TRP A 281 15.98 3.90 10.29
CA TRP A 281 16.25 5.29 9.90
C TRP A 281 17.60 5.81 10.39
N ASP A 282 18.06 5.37 11.56
CA ASP A 282 19.36 5.76 12.11
C ASP A 282 20.50 5.23 11.24
N LYS A 283 20.37 4.01 10.73
CA LYS A 283 21.34 3.43 9.80
C LYS A 283 21.30 4.14 8.45
N MET A 284 20.11 4.40 7.91
CA MET A 284 19.94 5.11 6.64
C MET A 284 20.46 6.55 6.71
N ALA A 285 20.37 7.22 7.87
CA ALA A 285 20.88 8.58 8.02
C ALA A 285 22.42 8.67 7.87
N GLN A 286 23.15 7.58 8.17
CA GLN A 286 24.62 7.56 8.15
C GLN A 286 25.23 7.77 6.76
N ASP A 287 24.52 7.38 5.69
CA ASP A 287 24.93 7.60 4.30
C ASP A 287 24.10 8.69 3.59
N GLY A 288 23.30 9.44 4.37
CA GLY A 288 22.43 10.47 3.85
C GLY A 288 21.25 9.91 3.04
N TYR A 289 20.70 8.77 3.46
CA TYR A 289 19.53 8.11 2.89
C TYR A 289 19.75 7.59 1.46
N ALA A 290 20.92 7.01 1.19
CA ALA A 290 21.32 6.60 -0.17
C ALA A 290 20.31 5.65 -0.81
N TRP A 291 19.87 4.61 -0.10
CA TRP A 291 18.88 3.64 -0.61
C TRP A 291 17.56 4.30 -1.04
N TRP A 292 17.03 5.22 -0.23
CA TRP A 292 15.81 5.97 -0.57
C TRP A 292 16.03 6.89 -1.78
N LYS A 293 17.17 7.58 -1.86
CA LYS A 293 17.50 8.43 -3.01
C LYS A 293 17.60 7.63 -4.30
N GLU A 294 18.26 6.47 -4.27
CA GLU A 294 18.35 5.56 -5.42
C GLU A 294 16.97 5.06 -5.86
N ARG A 295 16.10 4.70 -4.90
CA ARG A 295 14.70 4.34 -5.16
C ARG A 295 13.96 5.45 -5.89
N MET A 296 14.05 6.69 -5.40
CA MET A 296 13.40 7.84 -6.03
C MET A 296 13.95 8.11 -7.43
N ILE A 297 15.27 8.05 -7.62
CA ILE A 297 15.92 8.25 -8.92
C ILE A 297 15.44 7.23 -9.95
N ALA A 298 15.35 5.95 -9.57
CA ALA A 298 14.85 4.90 -10.45
C ALA A 298 13.38 5.13 -10.84
N MET A 299 12.55 5.59 -9.89
CA MET A 299 11.15 5.91 -10.17
C MET A 299 10.97 7.12 -11.09
N ALA A 300 11.83 8.13 -10.97
CA ALA A 300 11.81 9.31 -11.82
C ALA A 300 12.13 9.03 -13.29
N GLU A 301 12.53 7.81 -13.64
CA GLU A 301 12.62 7.37 -15.04
C GLU A 301 11.26 7.25 -15.71
N TYR A 302 10.20 6.95 -14.95
CA TYR A 302 8.88 6.63 -15.49
C TYR A 302 7.77 7.57 -15.02
N PHE A 303 7.99 8.32 -13.94
CA PHE A 303 6.95 9.11 -13.29
C PHE A 303 7.34 10.59 -13.16
N ASP A 304 6.33 11.45 -13.25
CA ASP A 304 6.43 12.90 -13.10
C ASP A 304 6.00 13.36 -11.69
N ALA A 305 5.21 12.52 -11.04
CA ALA A 305 4.76 12.68 -9.66
C ALA A 305 4.61 11.33 -8.99
N TYR A 306 4.51 11.30 -7.66
CA TYR A 306 4.27 10.07 -6.92
C TYR A 306 3.31 10.29 -5.76
N ARG A 307 2.49 9.27 -5.48
CA ARG A 307 1.89 9.07 -4.17
C ARG A 307 2.93 8.41 -3.27
N LEU A 308 3.21 9.02 -2.13
CA LEU A 308 3.92 8.39 -1.03
C LEU A 308 2.86 7.77 -0.13
N ASP A 309 2.70 6.45 -0.24
CA ASP A 309 1.80 5.67 0.61
C ASP A 309 2.19 5.88 2.07
N HIS A 310 1.21 6.10 2.94
CA HIS A 310 1.39 6.32 4.36
C HIS A 310 2.52 7.31 4.70
N VAL A 311 2.39 8.58 4.24
CA VAL A 311 3.41 9.63 4.46
C VAL A 311 3.76 9.81 5.94
N LEU A 312 2.84 9.44 6.82
CA LEU A 312 3.01 9.40 8.27
C LEU A 312 4.25 8.59 8.69
N GLY A 313 4.62 7.53 7.95
CA GLY A 313 5.81 6.69 8.21
C GLY A 313 7.14 7.43 8.30
N PHE A 314 7.22 8.66 7.75
CA PHE A 314 8.40 9.53 7.85
C PHE A 314 8.42 10.37 9.14
N PHE A 315 7.26 10.55 9.77
CA PHE A 315 7.10 11.14 11.09
C PHE A 315 7.25 10.07 12.17
N ARG A 316 6.49 8.98 12.00
CA ARG A 316 6.37 7.82 12.90
C ARG A 316 5.72 6.66 12.15
N ILE A 317 6.03 5.42 12.51
CA ILE A 317 5.31 4.26 12.03
C ILE A 317 4.78 3.46 13.21
N TRP A 318 3.59 2.87 13.07
CA TRP A 318 3.11 1.90 14.06
C TRP A 318 3.85 0.59 13.83
N GLU A 319 4.62 0.15 14.82
CA GLU A 319 5.42 -1.05 14.76
C GLU A 319 5.01 -2.06 15.83
N MET A 320 5.05 -3.34 15.48
CA MET A 320 4.76 -4.45 16.37
C MET A 320 5.86 -5.49 16.29
N PRO A 321 6.16 -6.22 17.37
CA PRO A 321 7.07 -7.36 17.30
C PRO A 321 6.60 -8.41 16.29
N LYS A 322 7.54 -9.20 15.76
CA LYS A 322 7.23 -10.32 14.85
C LYS A 322 6.24 -11.34 15.42
N GLY A 323 6.15 -11.44 16.76
CA GLY A 323 5.22 -12.32 17.46
C GLY A 323 3.76 -11.86 17.46
N SER A 324 3.46 -10.63 17.01
CA SER A 324 2.11 -10.06 16.99
C SER A 324 1.34 -10.43 15.71
N VAL A 325 0.03 -10.56 15.84
CA VAL A 325 -0.92 -10.81 14.74
C VAL A 325 -1.84 -9.61 14.54
N ARG A 326 -2.37 -9.06 15.65
CA ARG A 326 -3.24 -7.88 15.65
C ARG A 326 -2.46 -6.61 15.99
N GLY A 327 -3.02 -5.46 15.61
CA GLY A 327 -2.43 -4.13 15.78
C GLY A 327 -2.32 -3.63 17.23
N LEU A 328 -2.96 -4.30 18.19
CA LEU A 328 -3.18 -3.80 19.55
C LEU A 328 -1.93 -3.77 20.44
N LEU A 329 -0.91 -4.55 20.10
CA LEU A 329 0.35 -4.65 20.83
C LEU A 329 1.51 -3.96 20.10
N GLY A 330 1.21 -2.85 19.41
CA GLY A 330 2.20 -2.02 18.74
C GLY A 330 2.53 -0.73 19.49
N GLN A 331 3.55 -0.03 19.00
CA GLN A 331 3.95 1.30 19.45
C GLN A 331 4.24 2.21 18.27
N PHE A 332 4.15 3.53 18.46
CA PHE A 332 4.70 4.47 17.48
C PHE A 332 6.23 4.49 17.57
N SER A 333 6.90 4.41 16.42
CA SER A 333 8.35 4.39 16.29
C SER A 333 8.81 5.41 15.24
N PRO A 334 9.62 6.40 15.63
CA PRO A 334 10.03 6.70 17.00
C PRO A 334 8.90 7.33 17.81
N ALA A 335 8.98 7.29 19.14
CA ALA A 335 8.15 8.07 20.05
C ALA A 335 8.92 8.37 21.35
N LEU A 336 8.50 9.40 22.08
CA LEU A 336 9.00 9.74 23.41
C LEU A 336 8.39 8.78 24.44
N ALA A 337 9.03 7.63 24.62
CA ALA A 337 8.63 6.63 25.60
C ALA A 337 8.77 7.14 27.05
N LEU A 338 8.00 6.55 27.95
CA LEU A 338 7.91 6.96 29.36
C LEU A 338 8.91 6.18 30.22
N THR A 339 9.58 6.86 31.15
CA THR A 339 10.36 6.18 32.20
C THR A 339 9.45 5.76 33.36
N THR A 340 9.90 4.78 34.17
CA THR A 340 9.20 4.44 35.43
C THR A 340 9.03 5.64 36.35
N GLU A 341 10.05 6.49 36.45
CA GLU A 341 10.04 7.69 37.29
C GLU A 341 9.00 8.70 36.83
N GLU A 342 8.89 8.93 35.52
CA GLU A 342 7.90 9.84 34.95
C GLU A 342 6.46 9.33 35.19
N ILE A 343 6.21 8.04 34.97
CA ILE A 343 4.91 7.40 35.22
C ILE A 343 4.47 7.58 36.68
N GLU A 344 5.41 7.43 37.61
CA GLU A 344 5.15 7.54 39.04
C GLU A 344 5.02 9.00 39.52
N ASN A 345 5.98 9.86 39.17
CA ASN A 345 6.09 11.19 39.74
C ASN A 345 5.17 12.20 39.05
N THR A 346 5.00 12.08 37.73
CA THR A 346 4.17 13.02 36.93
C THR A 346 2.72 12.60 36.96
N TYR A 347 2.44 11.31 36.73
CA TYR A 347 1.07 10.80 36.58
C TYR A 347 0.52 10.14 37.85
N GLY A 348 1.35 9.89 38.86
CA GLY A 348 0.92 9.28 40.11
C GLY A 348 0.52 7.81 39.99
N ILE A 349 1.03 7.08 38.99
CA ILE A 349 0.74 5.67 38.80
C ILE A 349 1.83 4.84 39.51
N PRO A 350 1.52 4.04 40.54
CA PRO A 350 2.50 3.39 41.43
C PRO A 350 3.12 2.14 40.79
N LEU A 351 3.77 2.31 39.65
CA LEU A 351 4.20 1.23 38.75
C LEU A 351 5.15 0.23 39.43
N ARG A 352 6.21 0.69 40.11
CA ARG A 352 7.16 -0.19 40.82
C ARG A 352 6.56 -0.75 42.10
N ALA A 353 5.78 0.04 42.83
CA ALA A 353 5.18 -0.40 44.09
C ALA A 353 4.14 -1.51 43.90
N TRP A 354 3.48 -1.58 42.75
CA TRP A 354 2.51 -2.64 42.41
C TRP A 354 3.09 -3.76 41.53
N GLY A 355 4.36 -3.66 41.17
CA GLY A 355 5.03 -4.57 40.23
C GLY A 355 4.80 -4.15 38.78
N VAL A 356 5.89 -4.00 38.03
CA VAL A 356 5.85 -3.61 36.60
C VAL A 356 5.02 -4.60 35.80
N GLU A 357 5.15 -5.89 36.13
CA GLU A 357 4.44 -6.99 35.51
C GLU A 357 2.92 -6.87 35.58
N ARG A 358 2.36 -6.19 36.60
CA ARG A 358 0.92 -5.93 36.66
C ARG A 358 0.44 -5.11 35.47
N PHE A 359 1.30 -4.24 34.94
CA PHE A 359 0.95 -3.35 33.85
C PHE A 359 1.40 -3.86 32.49
N THR A 360 2.49 -4.63 32.44
CA THR A 360 3.13 -5.03 31.17
C THR A 360 2.88 -6.48 30.75
N GLN A 361 2.40 -7.33 31.66
CA GLN A 361 2.05 -8.71 31.36
C GLN A 361 0.52 -8.88 31.28
N PRO A 362 0.03 -9.83 30.47
CA PRO A 362 -1.38 -10.17 30.39
C PRO A 362 -2.02 -10.32 31.77
N PHE A 363 -3.08 -9.53 32.03
CA PHE A 363 -3.83 -9.65 33.26
C PHE A 363 -4.83 -10.81 33.14
N ILE A 364 -4.46 -11.99 33.66
CA ILE A 364 -5.25 -13.22 33.56
C ILE A 364 -5.63 -13.72 34.95
N LYS A 365 -6.92 -13.62 35.28
CA LYS A 365 -7.54 -14.15 36.50
C LYS A 365 -8.75 -15.00 36.14
N ASP A 366 -9.19 -15.81 37.09
CA ASP A 366 -10.39 -16.64 37.00
C ASP A 366 -11.62 -15.95 36.40
N TRP A 367 -11.92 -14.72 36.82
CA TRP A 367 -13.09 -13.98 36.33
C TRP A 367 -12.87 -13.39 34.93
N VAL A 368 -11.63 -13.10 34.55
CA VAL A 368 -11.26 -12.65 33.19
C VAL A 368 -11.45 -13.82 32.21
N ILE A 369 -11.06 -15.03 32.62
CA ILE A 369 -11.28 -16.24 31.83
C ILE A 369 -12.78 -16.48 31.65
N ASP A 370 -13.58 -16.35 32.72
CA ASP A 370 -15.05 -16.49 32.63
C ASP A 370 -15.68 -15.48 31.67
N GLU A 371 -15.20 -14.24 31.65
CA GLU A 371 -15.74 -13.20 30.79
C GLU A 371 -15.42 -13.47 29.31
N ILE A 372 -14.20 -13.92 29.00
CA ILE A 372 -13.75 -14.15 27.62
C ILE A 372 -14.28 -15.47 27.06
N PHE A 373 -14.20 -16.55 27.84
CA PHE A 373 -14.44 -17.92 27.37
C PHE A 373 -15.73 -18.53 27.90
N GLY A 374 -16.40 -17.87 28.85
CA GLY A 374 -17.53 -18.44 29.59
C GLY A 374 -17.08 -19.33 30.75
N ARG A 375 -17.83 -19.26 31.85
CA ARG A 375 -17.50 -19.97 33.11
C ARG A 375 -17.35 -21.48 32.94
N ASP A 376 -18.16 -22.09 32.07
CA ASP A 376 -18.14 -23.55 31.85
C ASP A 376 -16.86 -24.04 31.17
N ASN A 377 -16.12 -23.15 30.49
CA ASN A 377 -14.89 -23.49 29.77
C ASN A 377 -13.61 -23.21 30.58
N ARG A 378 -13.72 -22.60 31.77
CA ARG A 378 -12.55 -22.13 32.54
C ARG A 378 -11.50 -23.22 32.76
N ASP A 379 -11.90 -24.37 33.29
CA ASP A 379 -10.97 -25.43 33.66
C ASP A 379 -10.25 -26.00 32.43
N PHE A 380 -10.96 -26.11 31.30
CA PHE A 380 -10.38 -26.50 30.02
C PHE A 380 -9.33 -25.48 29.56
N ILE A 381 -9.65 -24.18 29.56
CA ILE A 381 -8.73 -23.12 29.14
C ILE A 381 -7.48 -23.11 30.03
N ILE A 382 -7.65 -23.21 31.34
CA ILE A 382 -6.53 -23.25 32.29
C ILE A 382 -5.64 -24.46 32.01
N GLN A 383 -6.22 -25.66 31.90
CA GLN A 383 -5.44 -26.89 31.74
C GLN A 383 -4.72 -26.95 30.41
N GLN A 384 -5.32 -26.47 29.31
CA GLN A 384 -4.75 -26.58 27.98
C GLN A 384 -3.74 -25.46 27.67
N TYR A 385 -4.07 -24.21 27.99
CA TYR A 385 -3.35 -23.04 27.43
C TYR A 385 -2.62 -22.19 28.46
N LEU A 386 -2.93 -22.34 29.75
CA LEU A 386 -2.39 -21.50 30.81
C LEU A 386 -1.54 -22.29 31.82
N GLN A 387 -0.76 -21.56 32.61
CA GLN A 387 -0.07 -22.07 33.78
C GLN A 387 -0.13 -21.05 34.91
N TYR A 388 -0.23 -21.53 36.14
CA TYR A 388 -0.34 -20.68 37.32
C TYR A 388 1.01 -20.03 37.64
N ASN A 389 1.01 -18.72 37.88
CA ASN A 389 2.18 -18.01 38.39
C ASN A 389 2.12 -17.89 39.92
N LYS A 390 3.25 -17.65 40.57
CA LYS A 390 3.38 -17.65 42.05
C LYS A 390 2.51 -16.59 42.77
N TYR A 391 1.79 -15.73 42.05
CA TYR A 391 1.12 -14.54 42.59
C TYR A 391 -0.41 -14.53 42.36
N GLY A 392 -1.04 -15.69 42.11
CA GLY A 392 -2.51 -15.73 41.96
C GLY A 392 -3.02 -15.34 40.57
N ASN A 393 -2.12 -15.23 39.58
CA ASN A 393 -2.47 -14.96 38.20
C ASN A 393 -2.04 -16.13 37.31
N TYR A 394 -2.56 -16.15 36.09
CA TYR A 394 -2.13 -17.09 35.05
C TYR A 394 -1.19 -16.41 34.06
N ILE A 395 -0.33 -17.20 33.46
CA ILE A 395 0.42 -16.84 32.25
C ILE A 395 0.13 -17.86 31.16
N LEU A 396 0.26 -17.47 29.90
CA LEU A 396 0.15 -18.41 28.80
C LEU A 396 1.32 -19.41 28.84
N LYS A 397 1.06 -20.65 28.46
CA LYS A 397 2.13 -21.64 28.28
C LYS A 397 3.04 -21.25 27.11
N THR A 398 4.26 -21.75 27.11
CA THR A 398 5.29 -21.44 26.11
C THR A 398 4.85 -21.69 24.67
N GLU A 399 3.96 -22.66 24.45
CA GLU A 399 3.39 -23.01 23.16
C GLU A 399 2.39 -21.96 22.64
N PHE A 400 1.92 -21.05 23.49
CA PHE A 400 0.87 -20.06 23.19
C PHE A 400 1.24 -18.64 23.65
N ASP A 401 2.47 -18.41 24.11
CA ASP A 401 2.94 -17.15 24.71
C ASP A 401 3.19 -16.00 23.70
N THR A 402 2.85 -16.19 22.43
CA THR A 402 2.74 -15.12 21.43
C THR A 402 1.51 -15.31 20.55
N GLN A 403 1.01 -14.23 19.96
CA GLN A 403 -0.12 -14.32 19.03
C GLN A 403 0.24 -15.18 17.80
N LYS A 404 1.45 -15.07 17.26
CA LYS A 404 1.85 -15.93 16.12
C LYS A 404 1.86 -17.42 16.45
N LYS A 405 2.26 -17.80 17.68
CA LYS A 405 2.16 -19.21 18.12
C LYS A 405 0.71 -19.68 18.22
N VAL A 406 -0.19 -18.81 18.66
CA VAL A 406 -1.64 -19.08 18.71
C VAL A 406 -2.25 -19.16 17.30
N GLU A 407 -1.81 -18.33 16.34
CA GLU A 407 -2.28 -18.31 14.95
C GLU A 407 -1.97 -19.61 14.22
N VAL A 408 -0.77 -20.15 14.39
CA VAL A 408 -0.33 -21.40 13.72
C VAL A 408 -0.81 -22.67 14.43
N ALA A 409 -1.40 -22.55 15.62
CA ALA A 409 -1.95 -23.68 16.35
C ALA A 409 -3.32 -24.09 15.80
N ASP A 410 -3.58 -25.40 15.79
CA ASP A 410 -4.87 -25.97 15.39
C ASP A 410 -5.89 -25.78 16.53
N LEU A 411 -6.60 -24.65 16.48
CA LEU A 411 -7.54 -24.19 17.50
C LEU A 411 -8.88 -23.81 16.88
N GLU A 412 -9.97 -23.99 17.62
CA GLU A 412 -11.26 -23.40 17.27
C GLU A 412 -11.19 -21.86 17.31
N ASP A 413 -11.90 -21.19 16.42
CA ASP A 413 -11.79 -19.74 16.21
C ASP A 413 -12.06 -18.93 17.50
N TRP A 414 -13.08 -19.31 18.28
CA TRP A 414 -13.40 -18.63 19.54
C TRP A 414 -12.30 -18.80 20.61
N VAL A 415 -11.60 -19.94 20.63
CA VAL A 415 -10.44 -20.15 21.51
C VAL A 415 -9.29 -19.27 21.04
N ARG A 416 -9.00 -19.29 19.74
CA ARG A 416 -7.93 -18.47 19.14
C ARG A 416 -8.14 -16.99 19.43
N ASP A 417 -9.33 -16.47 19.18
CA ASP A 417 -9.69 -15.08 19.41
C ASP A 417 -9.64 -14.72 20.90
N GLY A 418 -10.14 -15.60 21.78
CA GLY A 418 -10.03 -15.39 23.23
C GLY A 418 -8.59 -15.38 23.73
N LEU A 419 -7.71 -16.23 23.19
CA LEU A 419 -6.28 -16.22 23.51
C LEU A 419 -5.60 -14.94 23.01
N PHE A 420 -5.99 -14.41 21.84
CA PHE A 420 -5.53 -13.09 21.40
C PHE A 420 -5.98 -11.99 22.36
N THR A 421 -7.23 -12.01 22.82
CA THR A 421 -7.73 -11.05 23.81
C THR A 421 -6.97 -11.13 25.13
N LEU A 422 -6.55 -12.33 25.58
CA LEU A 422 -5.69 -12.46 26.76
C LEU A 422 -4.34 -11.77 26.55
N HIS A 423 -3.64 -12.02 25.44
CA HIS A 423 -2.38 -11.35 25.09
C HIS A 423 -2.50 -9.82 25.13
N GLU A 424 -3.62 -9.31 24.66
CA GLU A 424 -3.89 -7.88 24.50
C GLU A 424 -4.29 -7.18 25.81
N ASN A 425 -4.52 -7.95 26.89
CA ASN A 425 -5.04 -7.46 28.16
C ASN A 425 -3.94 -6.87 29.06
N VAL A 426 -3.24 -5.87 28.54
CA VAL A 426 -2.12 -5.15 29.17
C VAL A 426 -2.38 -3.65 29.21
N ILE A 427 -1.64 -2.93 30.06
CA ILE A 427 -1.75 -1.46 30.21
C ILE A 427 -0.60 -0.73 29.54
N PHE A 428 0.63 -1.23 29.73
CA PHE A 428 1.85 -0.70 29.13
C PHE A 428 2.55 -1.77 28.30
N LEU A 429 3.23 -1.33 27.25
CA LEU A 429 4.16 -2.13 26.45
C LEU A 429 5.58 -1.66 26.77
N PRO A 430 6.52 -2.56 27.09
CA PRO A 430 7.93 -2.20 27.15
C PRO A 430 8.41 -1.73 25.77
N ASP A 431 9.24 -0.69 25.71
CA ASP A 431 9.82 -0.23 24.44
C ASP A 431 10.71 -1.33 23.83
N HIS A 432 10.59 -1.49 22.52
CA HIS A 432 11.27 -2.56 21.78
C HIS A 432 12.81 -2.40 21.76
N LYS A 433 13.33 -1.18 21.92
CA LYS A 433 14.78 -0.90 21.92
C LYS A 433 15.34 -0.79 23.34
N ASN A 434 14.54 -0.33 24.30
CA ASN A 434 14.94 -0.15 25.70
C ASN A 434 13.84 -0.63 26.67
N PRO A 435 13.98 -1.82 27.30
CA PRO A 435 12.96 -2.39 28.17
C PRO A 435 12.71 -1.63 29.48
N GLU A 436 13.51 -0.60 29.79
CA GLU A 436 13.29 0.32 30.93
C GLU A 436 12.32 1.47 30.60
N LEU A 437 11.91 1.58 29.34
CA LEU A 437 10.93 2.57 28.87
C LEU A 437 9.61 1.87 28.51
N TYR A 438 8.52 2.65 28.55
CA TYR A 438 7.16 2.13 28.39
C TYR A 438 6.31 3.00 27.47
N HIS A 439 5.41 2.34 26.76
CA HIS A 439 4.38 2.92 25.90
C HIS A 439 3.00 2.53 26.45
N PRO A 440 2.03 3.44 26.58
CA PRO A 440 0.66 3.04 26.85
C PRO A 440 0.12 2.19 25.70
N ARG A 441 -0.60 1.11 26.03
CA ARG A 441 -1.33 0.36 25.02
C ARG A 441 -2.38 1.28 24.39
N ILE A 442 -2.44 1.33 23.05
CA ILE A 442 -3.47 2.09 22.35
C ILE A 442 -4.86 1.61 22.83
N THR A 443 -5.85 2.48 22.99
CA THR A 443 -7.18 2.14 23.54
C THR A 443 -7.17 1.38 24.89
N LEU A 444 -6.18 1.59 25.78
CA LEU A 444 -6.08 0.85 27.06
C LEU A 444 -7.36 0.85 27.93
N MET A 445 -8.18 1.91 27.84
CA MET A 445 -9.43 2.05 28.59
C MET A 445 -10.46 0.96 28.24
N SER A 446 -10.35 0.34 27.06
CA SER A 446 -11.24 -0.75 26.64
C SER A 446 -10.85 -2.12 27.21
N THR A 447 -9.66 -2.23 27.82
CA THR A 447 -9.14 -3.51 28.33
C THR A 447 -9.88 -3.95 29.60
N ILE A 448 -9.96 -5.27 29.82
CA ILE A 448 -10.48 -5.83 31.08
C ILE A 448 -9.54 -5.46 32.24
N SER A 449 -8.23 -5.43 31.99
CA SER A 449 -7.18 -5.03 32.93
C SER A 449 -7.39 -3.63 33.52
N PHE A 450 -7.93 -2.69 32.73
CA PHE A 450 -8.24 -1.33 33.15
C PHE A 450 -9.36 -1.26 34.20
N ARG A 451 -10.30 -2.21 34.17
CA ARG A 451 -11.46 -2.23 35.07
C ARG A 451 -11.10 -2.57 36.52
N GLU A 452 -9.97 -3.23 36.73
CA GLU A 452 -9.46 -3.58 38.07
C GLU A 452 -8.95 -2.35 38.83
N PHE A 453 -8.63 -1.25 38.14
CA PHE A 453 -8.18 -0.03 38.79
C PHE A 453 -9.35 0.74 39.39
N GLY A 454 -9.17 1.26 40.61
CA GLY A 454 -10.12 2.20 41.19
C GLY A 454 -10.19 3.50 40.38
N GLN A 455 -11.33 4.20 40.46
CA GLN A 455 -11.64 5.41 39.68
C GLN A 455 -10.50 6.45 39.67
N ALA A 456 -9.86 6.68 40.81
CA ALA A 456 -8.75 7.64 40.92
C ALA A 456 -7.54 7.28 40.05
N TYR A 457 -7.25 5.98 39.85
CA TYR A 457 -6.15 5.52 39.01
C TYR A 457 -6.56 5.41 37.54
N GLN A 458 -7.82 5.09 37.25
CA GLN A 458 -8.38 5.15 35.90
C GLN A 458 -8.22 6.54 35.30
N GLN A 459 -8.59 7.59 36.05
CA GLN A 459 -8.41 8.98 35.62
C GLN A 459 -6.94 9.37 35.36
N ARG A 460 -6.00 8.84 36.16
CA ARG A 460 -4.55 9.05 35.96
C ARG A 460 -4.05 8.38 34.68
N LEU A 461 -4.49 7.16 34.42
CA LEU A 461 -4.17 6.40 33.21
C LEU A 461 -4.76 7.07 31.96
N GLU A 462 -5.99 7.57 32.03
CA GLU A 462 -6.64 8.34 30.96
C GLU A 462 -5.88 9.64 30.67
N HIS A 463 -5.45 10.36 31.72
CA HIS A 463 -4.65 11.56 31.55
C HIS A 463 -3.32 11.28 30.85
N LEU A 464 -2.58 10.25 31.30
CA LEU A 464 -1.35 9.80 30.66
C LEU A 464 -1.58 9.38 29.20
N TYR A 465 -2.64 8.61 28.95
CA TYR A 465 -3.00 8.15 27.61
C TYR A 465 -3.20 9.34 26.65
N ASN A 466 -3.99 10.33 27.08
CA ASN A 466 -4.29 11.50 26.26
C ASN A 466 -3.04 12.36 26.02
N ASP A 467 -2.21 12.60 27.04
CA ASP A 467 -0.92 13.30 26.86
C ASP A 467 -0.02 12.57 25.87
N TYR A 468 0.07 11.24 25.97
CA TYR A 468 0.95 10.44 25.15
C TYR A 468 0.58 10.45 23.66
N PHE A 469 -0.69 10.19 23.34
CA PHE A 469 -1.13 10.05 21.94
C PHE A 469 -1.48 11.38 21.27
N TYR A 470 -1.84 12.42 22.03
CA TYR A 470 -2.39 13.67 21.49
C TYR A 470 -1.66 14.94 21.96
N GLY A 471 -0.46 14.82 22.56
CA GLY A 471 0.30 15.99 23.01
C GLY A 471 1.80 15.84 22.84
N ARG A 472 2.43 15.02 23.68
CA ARG A 472 3.89 15.05 23.91
C ARG A 472 4.77 14.82 22.68
N ASN A 473 4.26 14.09 21.68
CA ASN A 473 5.06 13.61 20.57
C ASN A 473 5.05 14.52 19.33
N TYR A 474 4.21 15.55 19.28
CA TYR A 474 3.95 16.31 18.05
C TYR A 474 5.20 17.01 17.51
N ASP A 475 5.89 17.81 18.32
CA ASP A 475 7.12 18.49 17.90
C ASP A 475 8.24 17.49 17.58
N PHE A 476 8.33 16.42 18.37
CA PHE A 476 9.32 15.36 18.13
C PHE A 476 9.11 14.69 16.76
N TRP A 477 7.88 14.33 16.41
CA TRP A 477 7.57 13.75 15.10
C TRP A 477 7.75 14.75 13.95
N LYS A 478 7.47 16.03 14.19
CA LYS A 478 7.75 17.12 13.25
C LYS A 478 9.24 17.15 12.88
N GLU A 479 10.12 17.12 13.87
CA GLU A 479 11.56 17.10 13.65
C GLU A 479 12.02 15.88 12.86
N ARG A 480 11.53 14.67 13.22
CA ARG A 480 11.89 13.43 12.53
C ARG A 480 11.50 13.46 11.05
N ALA A 481 10.38 14.08 10.71
CA ALA A 481 9.98 14.24 9.32
C ALA A 481 10.91 15.20 8.55
N TYR A 482 11.31 16.33 9.14
CA TYR A 482 12.25 17.27 8.52
C TYR A 482 13.66 16.72 8.33
N GLU A 483 14.09 15.74 9.12
CA GLU A 483 15.36 15.05 8.91
C GLU A 483 15.35 14.20 7.62
N LYS A 484 14.20 13.58 7.30
CA LYS A 484 14.09 12.57 6.25
C LYS A 484 13.51 13.11 4.94
N LEU A 485 12.34 13.74 5.01
CA LEU A 485 11.54 14.11 3.83
C LEU A 485 12.29 15.03 2.85
N PRO A 486 13.01 16.09 3.29
CA PRO A 486 13.74 16.94 2.35
C PRO A 486 14.83 16.18 1.59
N ALA A 487 15.57 15.30 2.25
CA ALA A 487 16.66 14.53 1.63
C ALA A 487 16.14 13.57 0.55
N ILE A 488 14.93 13.03 0.75
CA ILE A 488 14.29 12.06 -0.15
C ILE A 488 13.55 12.78 -1.26
N LYS A 489 12.69 13.75 -0.94
CA LYS A 489 11.93 14.55 -1.91
C LYS A 489 12.85 15.24 -2.91
N ASN A 490 13.91 15.90 -2.43
CA ASN A 490 14.80 16.71 -3.28
C ASN A 490 15.80 15.88 -4.10
N SER A 491 15.75 14.54 -4.04
CA SER A 491 16.57 13.67 -4.86
C SER A 491 16.16 13.65 -6.33
N THR A 492 14.93 14.05 -6.64
CA THR A 492 14.37 14.14 -7.99
C THR A 492 13.50 15.38 -8.14
N SER A 493 13.07 15.66 -9.38
CA SER A 493 12.11 16.73 -9.68
C SER A 493 10.66 16.26 -9.67
N MET A 494 10.37 15.00 -9.29
CA MET A 494 9.00 14.50 -9.26
C MET A 494 8.18 15.24 -8.21
N LEU A 495 6.92 15.53 -8.52
CA LEU A 495 6.01 16.14 -7.57
C LEU A 495 5.57 15.13 -6.50
N ALA A 496 5.79 15.48 -5.24
CA ALA A 496 5.44 14.65 -4.09
C ALA A 496 3.98 14.85 -3.68
N CYS A 497 3.22 13.75 -3.58
CA CYS A 497 1.88 13.73 -3.02
C CYS A 497 1.88 12.72 -1.87
N GLY A 498 1.63 13.15 -0.63
CA GLY A 498 1.55 12.26 0.52
C GLY A 498 0.13 11.77 0.73
N GLU A 499 -0.04 10.47 0.98
CA GLU A 499 -1.27 10.00 1.58
C GLU A 499 -1.21 10.16 3.10
N ASP A 500 -2.05 11.07 3.59
CA ASP A 500 -2.17 11.45 4.99
C ASP A 500 -3.59 11.17 5.52
N LEU A 501 -4.08 9.94 5.40
CA LEU A 501 -5.35 9.52 6.00
C LEU A 501 -5.12 8.84 7.36
N GLY A 502 -6.22 8.63 8.10
CA GLY A 502 -6.22 7.96 9.40
C GLY A 502 -5.91 8.89 10.58
N MET A 503 -5.17 8.40 11.58
CA MET A 503 -4.82 9.17 12.78
C MET A 503 -3.66 10.13 12.50
N VAL A 504 -3.98 11.29 11.90
CA VAL A 504 -3.03 12.32 11.48
C VAL A 504 -2.78 13.32 12.62
N PRO A 505 -1.54 13.46 13.10
CA PRO A 505 -1.18 14.52 14.04
C PRO A 505 -1.31 15.93 13.42
N ASP A 506 -1.72 16.92 14.22
CA ASP A 506 -1.97 18.32 13.79
C ASP A 506 -0.78 19.00 13.10
N ASN A 507 0.44 18.53 13.37
CA ASN A 507 1.67 19.05 12.77
C ASN A 507 1.97 18.51 11.36
N VAL A 508 1.32 17.42 10.93
CA VAL A 508 1.58 16.81 9.61
C VAL A 508 1.19 17.74 8.45
N PRO A 509 -0.02 18.35 8.43
CA PRO A 509 -0.40 19.27 7.36
C PRO A 509 0.57 20.46 7.23
N ASP A 510 1.08 20.98 8.35
CA ASP A 510 2.04 22.07 8.37
C ASP A 510 3.38 21.70 7.72
N VAL A 511 3.91 20.52 8.05
CA VAL A 511 5.15 20.02 7.43
C VAL A 511 4.97 19.78 5.94
N MET A 512 3.86 19.14 5.54
CA MET A 512 3.57 18.88 4.13
C MET A 512 3.46 20.17 3.33
N TYR A 513 2.78 21.20 3.88
CA TYR A 513 2.70 22.51 3.26
C TYR A 513 4.08 23.15 3.06
N HIS A 514 4.90 23.21 4.11
CA HIS A 514 6.25 23.80 4.03
C HIS A 514 7.20 23.06 3.08
N LEU A 515 6.99 21.76 2.89
CA LEU A 515 7.79 20.95 1.98
C LEU A 515 7.19 20.84 0.57
N GLU A 516 6.06 21.51 0.30
CA GLU A 516 5.30 21.42 -0.95
C GLU A 516 4.95 19.97 -1.32
N ILE A 517 4.50 19.20 -0.33
CA ILE A 517 3.95 17.86 -0.51
C ILE A 517 2.44 17.99 -0.56
N LEU A 518 1.81 17.56 -1.65
CA LEU A 518 0.36 17.62 -1.79
C LEU A 518 -0.30 16.65 -0.80
N ARG A 519 -1.35 17.10 -0.12
CA ARG A 519 -2.19 16.24 0.74
C ARG A 519 -3.15 15.39 -0.09
N LEU A 520 -3.63 14.28 0.47
CA LEU A 520 -4.73 13.51 -0.11
C LEU A 520 -6.04 13.86 0.59
N ILE A 521 -7.06 14.25 -0.17
CA ILE A 521 -8.39 14.57 0.37
C ILE A 521 -9.43 13.69 -0.30
N ILE A 522 -10.21 12.99 0.52
CA ILE A 522 -11.40 12.23 0.11
C ILE A 522 -12.60 12.84 0.83
N GLU A 523 -13.60 13.36 0.10
CA GLU A 523 -14.72 14.12 0.72
C GLU A 523 -15.37 13.34 1.87
N ARG A 524 -15.63 12.06 1.67
CA ARG A 524 -16.28 11.17 2.65
C ARG A 524 -15.36 10.58 3.73
N MET A 525 -14.09 10.97 3.79
CA MET A 525 -13.15 10.53 4.85
C MET A 525 -12.54 11.75 5.55
N PRO A 526 -13.33 12.47 6.37
CA PRO A 526 -12.81 13.57 7.16
C PRO A 526 -11.77 13.11 8.18
N ALA A 527 -10.78 13.96 8.43
CA ALA A 527 -9.76 13.74 9.45
C ALA A 527 -10.21 14.18 10.86
N ASP A 528 -11.37 14.81 10.97
CA ASP A 528 -11.99 15.32 12.19
C ASP A 528 -13.41 14.76 12.38
N ASP A 529 -14.12 15.22 13.41
CA ASP A 529 -15.50 14.78 13.73
C ASP A 529 -16.56 15.31 12.74
N SER A 530 -16.15 15.96 11.64
CA SER A 530 -17.10 16.39 10.61
C SER A 530 -17.69 15.19 9.87
N PHE A 531 -18.83 15.41 9.18
CA PHE A 531 -19.45 14.35 8.39
C PHE A 531 -18.71 14.09 7.07
N VAL A 532 -18.19 15.17 6.46
CA VAL A 532 -17.39 15.14 5.22
C VAL A 532 -16.35 16.26 5.25
N ASN A 533 -15.22 16.08 4.57
CA ASN A 533 -14.28 17.15 4.27
C ASN A 533 -14.95 18.23 3.43
N GLY A 534 -14.96 19.47 3.89
CA GLY A 534 -15.47 20.60 3.10
C GLY A 534 -14.56 20.89 1.92
N LEU A 535 -14.92 20.43 0.71
CA LEU A 535 -14.13 20.60 -0.51
C LEU A 535 -13.84 22.07 -0.88
N GLN A 536 -14.66 23.01 -0.42
CA GLN A 536 -14.43 24.45 -0.56
C GLN A 536 -13.25 24.97 0.30
N TYR A 537 -12.79 24.19 1.27
CA TYR A 537 -11.65 24.49 2.14
C TYR A 537 -10.43 23.62 1.82
N ALA A 538 -10.51 22.77 0.78
CA ALA A 538 -9.37 21.98 0.33
C ALA A 538 -8.22 22.91 -0.08
N PRO A 539 -7.03 22.81 0.55
CA PRO A 539 -5.88 23.63 0.19
C PRO A 539 -5.46 23.39 -1.27
N TYR A 540 -4.87 24.40 -1.89
CA TYR A 540 -4.36 24.25 -3.26
C TYR A 540 -3.35 23.12 -3.39
N LEU A 541 -2.41 22.97 -2.45
CA LEU A 541 -1.45 21.86 -2.44
C LEU A 541 -2.11 20.56 -1.96
N SER A 542 -3.03 20.03 -2.76
CA SER A 542 -3.76 18.80 -2.47
C SER A 542 -4.17 18.07 -3.76
N VAL A 543 -4.33 16.76 -3.63
CA VAL A 543 -5.01 15.88 -4.57
C VAL A 543 -6.36 15.52 -3.97
N VAL A 544 -7.44 15.90 -4.64
CA VAL A 544 -8.80 15.50 -4.29
C VAL A 544 -9.19 14.26 -5.08
N THR A 545 -9.78 13.27 -4.42
CA THR A 545 -10.38 12.10 -5.07
C THR A 545 -11.71 11.72 -4.40
N THR A 546 -12.57 11.03 -5.14
CA THR A 546 -13.83 10.46 -4.65
C THR A 546 -13.60 9.19 -3.83
N SER A 547 -12.62 8.39 -4.25
CA SER A 547 -12.28 7.09 -3.67
C SER A 547 -10.80 6.77 -3.92
N SER A 548 -10.19 5.97 -3.04
CA SER A 548 -8.91 5.28 -3.30
C SER A 548 -9.14 3.82 -3.67
N HIS A 549 -8.07 3.10 -4.01
CA HIS A 549 -8.12 1.65 -4.24
C HIS A 549 -8.51 0.84 -2.99
N ASP A 550 -8.36 1.42 -1.80
CA ASP A 550 -8.72 0.82 -0.50
C ASP A 550 -10.15 1.12 -0.05
N THR A 551 -10.86 1.97 -0.79
CA THR A 551 -12.26 2.33 -0.50
C THR A 551 -13.17 1.85 -1.62
N SER A 552 -14.45 1.64 -1.32
CA SER A 552 -15.46 1.34 -2.33
C SER A 552 -15.61 2.47 -3.36
N PRO A 553 -15.81 2.20 -4.66
CA PRO A 553 -16.21 3.24 -5.62
C PRO A 553 -17.54 3.92 -5.22
N LEU A 554 -17.84 5.10 -5.76
CA LEU A 554 -18.98 5.93 -5.33
C LEU A 554 -20.32 5.17 -5.35
N ARG A 555 -20.53 4.34 -6.38
CA ARG A 555 -21.78 3.56 -6.49
C ARG A 555 -21.91 2.51 -5.41
N ALA A 556 -20.85 1.75 -5.15
CA ALA A 556 -20.84 0.75 -4.09
C ALA A 556 -21.01 1.43 -2.72
N TRP A 557 -20.29 2.53 -2.49
CA TRP A 557 -20.43 3.33 -1.28
C TRP A 557 -21.87 3.81 -1.02
N TRP A 558 -22.56 4.28 -2.05
CA TRP A 558 -23.94 4.75 -1.96
C TRP A 558 -24.90 3.69 -1.40
N GLU A 559 -24.61 2.42 -1.66
CA GLU A 559 -25.41 1.27 -1.26
C GLU A 559 -25.02 0.70 0.13
N GLU A 560 -23.84 1.04 0.66
CA GLU A 560 -23.30 0.48 1.91
C GLU A 560 -24.09 0.86 3.17
N ASN A 561 -24.51 2.13 3.28
CA ASN A 561 -25.19 2.62 4.47
C ASN A 561 -26.27 3.65 4.12
N ARG A 562 -27.54 3.26 4.29
CA ARG A 562 -28.70 4.08 3.94
C ARG A 562 -28.81 5.36 4.75
N GLU A 563 -28.43 5.36 6.02
CA GLU A 563 -28.47 6.56 6.87
C GLU A 563 -27.42 7.58 6.43
N VAL A 564 -26.20 7.12 6.18
CA VAL A 564 -25.10 7.96 5.66
C VAL A 564 -25.47 8.53 4.29
N THR A 565 -25.95 7.70 3.37
CA THR A 565 -26.35 8.12 2.02
C THR A 565 -27.51 9.11 2.05
N GLN A 566 -28.55 8.86 2.85
CA GLN A 566 -29.67 9.79 3.01
C GLN A 566 -29.20 11.15 3.53
N ARG A 567 -28.33 11.14 4.54
CA ARG A 567 -27.75 12.36 5.09
C ARG A 567 -26.91 13.11 4.06
N TYR A 568 -26.05 12.44 3.30
CA TYR A 568 -25.25 13.06 2.26
C TYR A 568 -26.12 13.70 1.16
N TYR A 569 -27.16 12.98 0.70
CA TYR A 569 -28.12 13.47 -0.30
C TYR A 569 -28.82 14.77 0.15
N ASN A 570 -29.24 14.86 1.41
CA ASN A 570 -29.93 16.07 1.89
C ASN A 570 -28.98 17.19 2.35
N GLU A 571 -27.97 16.88 3.16
CA GLU A 571 -27.13 17.88 3.81
C GLU A 571 -25.99 18.37 2.90
N ILE A 572 -25.42 17.50 2.09
CA ILE A 572 -24.22 17.81 1.29
C ILE A 572 -24.59 18.21 -0.14
N MET A 573 -25.48 17.45 -0.79
CA MET A 573 -25.97 17.79 -2.12
C MET A 573 -27.11 18.83 -2.09
N GLY A 574 -27.79 18.99 -0.95
CA GLY A 574 -28.93 19.91 -0.83
C GLY A 574 -30.19 19.45 -1.55
N TRP A 575 -30.28 18.15 -1.89
CA TRP A 575 -31.43 17.59 -2.62
C TRP A 575 -32.51 17.15 -1.63
N TRP A 576 -33.77 17.30 -2.02
CA TRP A 576 -34.91 17.05 -1.13
C TRP A 576 -35.50 15.66 -1.35
N GLY A 577 -36.05 15.07 -0.28
CA GLY A 577 -36.72 13.78 -0.34
C GLY A 577 -35.82 12.59 0.01
N GLU A 578 -36.32 11.40 -0.27
CA GLU A 578 -35.61 10.14 -0.03
C GLU A 578 -34.53 9.93 -1.09
N ALA A 579 -33.31 9.62 -0.64
CA ALA A 579 -32.22 9.30 -1.53
C ALA A 579 -32.53 8.00 -2.29
N PRO A 580 -32.35 7.94 -3.63
CA PRO A 580 -32.51 6.70 -4.38
C PRO A 580 -31.66 5.56 -3.80
N TYR A 581 -32.13 4.32 -3.97
CA TYR A 581 -31.38 3.14 -3.48
C TYR A 581 -30.03 3.02 -4.21
N GLU A 582 -30.06 3.06 -5.55
CA GLU A 582 -28.87 3.08 -6.40
C GLU A 582 -28.52 4.52 -6.78
N ALA A 583 -27.23 4.84 -6.87
CA ALA A 583 -26.79 6.14 -7.38
C ALA A 583 -27.09 6.26 -8.88
N THR A 584 -27.89 7.25 -9.26
CA THR A 584 -28.15 7.58 -10.66
C THR A 584 -26.95 8.33 -11.26
N PRO A 585 -26.81 8.36 -12.61
CA PRO A 585 -25.78 9.17 -13.26
C PRO A 585 -25.74 10.63 -12.78
N GLU A 586 -26.90 11.25 -12.54
CA GLU A 586 -27.01 12.64 -12.08
C GLU A 586 -26.43 12.82 -10.66
N ILE A 587 -26.63 11.83 -9.77
CA ILE A 587 -26.04 11.85 -8.42
C ILE A 587 -24.52 11.79 -8.52
N ILE A 588 -23.99 10.88 -9.34
CA ILE A 588 -22.55 10.73 -9.54
C ILE A 588 -21.95 11.99 -10.15
N GLN A 589 -22.59 12.54 -11.19
CA GLN A 589 -22.16 13.78 -11.82
C GLN A 589 -22.13 14.92 -10.81
N GLU A 590 -23.14 15.10 -9.96
CA GLU A 590 -23.13 16.17 -8.95
C GLU A 590 -21.97 16.01 -7.95
N ILE A 591 -21.71 14.79 -7.46
CA ILE A 591 -20.57 14.50 -6.58
C ILE A 591 -19.25 14.85 -7.27
N ILE A 592 -19.05 14.39 -8.50
CA ILE A 592 -17.82 14.66 -9.26
C ILE A 592 -17.67 16.16 -9.54
N LYS A 593 -18.76 16.85 -9.91
CA LYS A 593 -18.76 18.29 -10.16
C LYS A 593 -18.29 19.08 -8.94
N ARG A 594 -18.68 18.68 -7.73
CA ARG A 594 -18.19 19.29 -6.48
C ARG A 594 -16.69 19.10 -6.31
N ASN A 595 -16.19 17.89 -6.57
CA ASN A 595 -14.75 17.57 -6.53
C ASN A 595 -13.96 18.44 -7.54
N LEU A 596 -14.44 18.54 -8.79
CA LEU A 596 -13.85 19.37 -9.84
C LEU A 596 -13.83 20.87 -9.50
N ASN A 597 -14.79 21.35 -8.71
CA ASN A 597 -14.88 22.76 -8.29
C ASN A 597 -14.16 23.09 -6.97
N SER A 598 -13.40 22.14 -6.41
CA SER A 598 -12.50 22.41 -5.29
C SER A 598 -11.28 23.25 -5.70
N ASP A 599 -10.61 23.85 -4.72
CA ASP A 599 -9.39 24.64 -4.98
C ASP A 599 -8.11 23.79 -5.03
N ALA A 600 -8.22 22.47 -4.90
CA ALA A 600 -7.09 21.53 -4.99
C ALA A 600 -6.38 21.60 -6.35
N MET A 601 -5.06 21.48 -6.35
CA MET A 601 -4.21 21.48 -7.54
C MET A 601 -4.56 20.32 -8.48
N MET A 602 -4.94 19.16 -7.92
CA MET A 602 -5.31 17.99 -8.72
C MET A 602 -6.64 17.41 -8.28
N VAL A 603 -7.45 16.99 -9.25
CA VAL A 603 -8.59 16.09 -9.03
C VAL A 603 -8.34 14.83 -9.83
N ILE A 604 -8.05 13.72 -9.15
CA ILE A 604 -7.74 12.46 -9.80
C ILE A 604 -8.72 11.42 -9.29
N LEU A 605 -9.63 10.98 -10.16
CA LEU A 605 -10.71 10.08 -9.76
C LEU A 605 -10.48 8.67 -10.31
N PRO A 606 -10.93 7.61 -9.60
CA PRO A 606 -10.93 6.27 -10.15
C PRO A 606 -11.69 6.21 -11.48
N LEU A 607 -11.20 5.43 -12.45
CA LEU A 607 -11.90 5.27 -13.74
C LEU A 607 -13.35 4.77 -13.54
N GLN A 608 -13.60 3.97 -12.51
CA GLN A 608 -14.94 3.47 -12.19
C GLN A 608 -15.93 4.62 -11.90
N ASP A 609 -15.48 5.65 -11.17
CA ASP A 609 -16.30 6.80 -10.83
C ASP A 609 -16.54 7.69 -12.07
N TRP A 610 -15.55 7.83 -12.96
CA TRP A 610 -15.75 8.48 -14.25
C TRP A 610 -16.80 7.75 -15.11
N LEU A 611 -16.72 6.42 -15.22
CA LEU A 611 -17.69 5.62 -15.98
C LEU A 611 -19.10 5.68 -15.37
N ALA A 612 -19.19 5.83 -14.05
CA ALA A 612 -20.47 5.91 -13.34
C ALA A 612 -21.29 7.18 -13.68
N THR A 613 -20.70 8.16 -14.37
CA THR A 613 -21.40 9.35 -14.89
C THR A 613 -22.34 9.06 -16.05
N ASP A 614 -22.27 7.88 -16.67
CA ASP A 614 -23.18 7.46 -17.74
C ASP A 614 -23.74 6.05 -17.45
N GLY A 615 -25.07 5.96 -17.40
CA GLY A 615 -25.80 4.73 -17.12
C GLY A 615 -25.60 3.61 -18.15
N ASN A 616 -25.18 3.94 -19.37
CA ASN A 616 -25.02 2.99 -20.47
C ASN A 616 -23.65 2.30 -20.50
N ILE A 617 -22.62 2.94 -19.93
CA ILE A 617 -21.24 2.44 -20.00
C ILE A 617 -20.72 1.89 -18.67
N ARG A 618 -21.31 2.27 -17.53
CA ARG A 618 -20.90 1.79 -16.20
C ARG A 618 -21.10 0.27 -16.05
N ASN A 619 -20.40 -0.35 -15.08
CA ASN A 619 -20.62 -1.77 -14.82
C ASN A 619 -22.06 -1.99 -14.30
N LYS A 620 -22.68 -3.13 -14.58
CA LYS A 620 -24.00 -3.44 -14.03
C LYS A 620 -23.96 -3.64 -12.51
N ASN A 621 -22.88 -4.24 -12.00
CA ASN A 621 -22.69 -4.50 -10.59
C ASN A 621 -21.70 -3.50 -9.99
N ALA A 622 -22.18 -2.61 -9.11
CA ALA A 622 -21.34 -1.61 -8.46
C ALA A 622 -20.25 -2.22 -7.57
N HIS A 623 -20.53 -3.32 -6.88
CA HIS A 623 -19.55 -3.98 -5.99
C HIS A 623 -18.45 -4.71 -6.76
N ALA A 624 -18.69 -5.09 -8.04
CA ALA A 624 -17.66 -5.67 -8.88
C ALA A 624 -16.57 -4.66 -9.30
N GLU A 625 -16.81 -3.37 -9.08
CA GLU A 625 -15.86 -2.28 -9.38
C GLU A 625 -14.81 -2.08 -8.26
N GLN A 626 -14.96 -2.76 -7.12
CA GLN A 626 -14.07 -2.64 -5.97
C GLN A 626 -12.72 -3.33 -6.22
N ILE A 627 -11.62 -2.59 -5.98
CA ILE A 627 -10.25 -3.07 -6.22
C ILE A 627 -9.75 -3.88 -5.02
N ASN A 628 -9.86 -3.32 -3.81
CA ASN A 628 -9.37 -3.92 -2.57
C ASN A 628 -10.40 -3.89 -1.45
N ILE A 629 -10.25 -4.83 -0.50
CA ILE A 629 -10.93 -4.86 0.79
C ILE A 629 -9.84 -4.86 1.88
N PRO A 630 -9.48 -3.71 2.47
CA PRO A 630 -8.35 -3.60 3.40
C PRO A 630 -8.46 -4.49 4.65
N SER A 631 -9.67 -4.82 5.07
CA SER A 631 -9.90 -5.73 6.20
C SER A 631 -9.56 -7.19 5.90
N ASN A 632 -9.32 -7.55 4.63
CA ASN A 632 -8.88 -8.87 4.20
C ASN A 632 -7.39 -8.84 3.80
N PRO A 633 -6.46 -9.28 4.66
CA PRO A 633 -5.03 -9.26 4.37
C PRO A 633 -4.61 -10.21 3.24
N PHE A 634 -5.49 -11.14 2.83
CA PHE A 634 -5.29 -12.06 1.72
C PHE A 634 -6.30 -11.79 0.58
N HIS A 635 -6.63 -10.52 0.35
CA HIS A 635 -7.50 -10.12 -0.76
C HIS A 635 -6.83 -10.40 -2.11
N TYR A 636 -7.59 -10.94 -3.07
CA TYR A 636 -7.10 -11.21 -4.41
C TYR A 636 -7.34 -9.97 -5.28
N TRP A 637 -6.26 -9.28 -5.68
CA TRP A 637 -6.27 -8.08 -6.51
C TRP A 637 -6.49 -8.41 -7.99
N ARG A 638 -7.76 -8.61 -8.36
CA ARG A 638 -8.13 -9.11 -9.70
C ARG A 638 -9.18 -8.28 -10.43
N TYR A 639 -9.47 -7.08 -9.94
CA TYR A 639 -10.37 -6.15 -10.63
C TYR A 639 -9.84 -5.88 -12.04
N ARG A 640 -10.72 -6.03 -13.03
CA ARG A 640 -10.45 -5.75 -14.43
C ARG A 640 -11.55 -4.85 -14.97
N LEU A 641 -11.16 -3.85 -15.74
CA LEU A 641 -12.09 -2.98 -16.44
C LEU A 641 -13.05 -3.83 -17.28
N HIS A 642 -14.36 -3.56 -17.28
CA HIS A 642 -15.34 -4.34 -18.05
C HIS A 642 -15.42 -3.93 -19.53
N LEU A 643 -14.88 -2.76 -19.88
CA LEU A 643 -14.79 -2.25 -21.25
C LEU A 643 -13.33 -2.24 -21.73
N SER A 644 -13.12 -2.36 -23.04
CA SER A 644 -11.78 -2.12 -23.60
C SER A 644 -11.51 -0.63 -23.73
N LEU A 645 -10.24 -0.23 -23.57
CA LEU A 645 -9.83 1.16 -23.71
C LEU A 645 -10.06 1.69 -25.14
N GLU A 646 -9.95 0.83 -26.16
CA GLU A 646 -10.28 1.17 -27.54
C GLU A 646 -11.77 1.49 -27.70
N THR A 647 -12.64 0.75 -27.02
CA THR A 647 -14.09 1.02 -27.02
C THR A 647 -14.38 2.36 -26.35
N LEU A 648 -13.75 2.63 -25.20
CA LEU A 648 -13.89 3.90 -24.49
C LEU A 648 -13.39 5.08 -25.31
N ALA A 649 -12.18 4.98 -25.88
CA ALA A 649 -11.58 6.04 -26.68
C ALA A 649 -12.31 6.29 -28.02
N LYS A 650 -13.06 5.31 -28.54
CA LYS A 650 -13.91 5.46 -29.75
C LYS A 650 -15.30 6.01 -29.44
N ASN A 651 -15.72 6.02 -28.18
CA ASN A 651 -17.01 6.59 -27.76
C ASN A 651 -16.90 8.12 -27.68
N ASN A 652 -17.01 8.79 -28.83
CA ASN A 652 -16.87 10.25 -28.92
C ASN A 652 -17.88 11.00 -28.05
N GLU A 653 -19.15 10.54 -28.00
CA GLU A 653 -20.20 11.17 -27.18
C GLU A 653 -19.80 11.22 -25.70
N PHE A 654 -19.28 10.12 -25.17
CA PHE A 654 -18.82 10.06 -23.78
C PHE A 654 -17.56 10.90 -23.54
N THR A 655 -16.56 10.82 -24.43
CA THR A 655 -15.32 11.60 -24.25
C THR A 655 -15.56 13.11 -24.39
N GLU A 656 -16.43 13.53 -25.32
CA GLU A 656 -16.83 14.93 -25.48
C GLU A 656 -17.62 15.41 -24.25
N PHE A 657 -18.55 14.59 -23.74
CA PHE A 657 -19.24 14.88 -22.49
C PHE A 657 -18.27 15.09 -21.33
N LEU A 658 -17.29 14.19 -21.11
CA LEU A 658 -16.31 14.35 -20.03
C LEU A 658 -15.46 15.62 -20.20
N SER A 659 -15.00 15.89 -21.42
CA SER A 659 -14.22 17.09 -21.74
C SER A 659 -15.00 18.36 -21.42
N ASP A 660 -16.25 18.46 -21.88
CA ASP A 660 -17.11 19.62 -21.62
C ASP A 660 -17.45 19.74 -20.13
N PHE A 661 -17.74 18.61 -19.47
CA PHE A 661 -18.05 18.56 -18.05
C PHE A 661 -16.88 19.03 -17.17
N ILE A 662 -15.64 18.70 -17.55
CA ILE A 662 -14.43 19.20 -16.90
C ILE A 662 -14.21 20.69 -17.24
N ALA A 663 -14.40 21.09 -18.50
CA ALA A 663 -14.23 22.47 -18.94
C ALA A 663 -15.24 23.46 -18.32
N ASP A 664 -16.40 22.99 -17.89
CA ASP A 664 -17.43 23.74 -17.17
C ASP A 664 -17.17 23.86 -15.65
N SER A 665 -16.02 23.38 -15.18
CA SER A 665 -15.58 23.49 -13.79
C SER A 665 -14.41 24.46 -13.62
N LYS A 666 -13.90 24.60 -12.37
CA LYS A 666 -12.63 25.32 -12.09
C LYS A 666 -11.39 24.70 -12.77
N ARG A 667 -11.53 23.56 -13.46
CA ARG A 667 -10.45 22.84 -14.16
C ARG A 667 -10.28 23.22 -15.62
N LYS A 668 -10.98 24.23 -16.13
CA LYS A 668 -10.81 24.72 -17.50
C LYS A 668 -9.35 25.06 -17.79
N THR A 669 -8.74 24.32 -18.71
CA THR A 669 -7.42 24.62 -19.26
C THR A 669 -7.55 25.77 -20.27
N TRP A 670 -6.74 26.82 -20.11
CA TRP A 670 -6.78 28.04 -20.94
C TRP A 670 -5.82 27.97 -22.14
#